data_AF-A0A9W2YB40-F1
#
_entry.id   AF-A0A9W2YB40-F1
#
_cell.length_a   1.000
_cell.length_b   1.000
_cell.length_c   1.000
_cell.angle_alpha   90.00
_cell.angle_beta   90.00
_cell.angle_gamma   90.00
#
_symmetry.space_group_name_H-M   'P 1'
#
loop_
_entity.id
_entity.type
_entity.pdbx_description
1 polymer ?
#
loop_
_entity_poly.entity_id
_entity_poly.type
_entity_poly.pdbx_seq_one_letter_code
_entity_poly.pdbx_strand_id
1 'polypeptide(L)'
;METFTPIRDDLFQTSLHFSEENVVFYELSRIYKCNEKFCHNATTDCSPGYHTLYHGKCQCVCPDHLDPETNCKSQINGPSTSLQWPKTPMVLYGNERCPRGFEPVPGRLSVNVTYGPRQEPVPELYSVNGHVMTILFCSKTGPENPGDMDWSTWPVGGGFCFVRPVGVECGGIFKDGGIQFLTKSLPLSSGVLGDIQINGPEVTMNFCCKDKEHFGTTIDLPNADPFRLIDKSYAGCPTVRGMRSTRSVFTLWSDKSHKFGPAPPMSYFYSNSFLHYQCYYQPPVYGCNNVVNLTLTNRSVTITTPGFAGHREPNRRCLYDFNVPGDAKLRLTLNKFDLHKNDEFLVKRVHQWQDPYKIPTTDWPYQLVSEGSYLSLEYWASWEVTDKNGVNFTVELLPDSEMCYNVEMKGADYSGNKSVGETYDDCVPWTEAATCEDFPFDGVAGVSLLLSEDKCRNPEGALLQPWCYTYVRDHRCHKRYCDVCNLYTAVDVIKNCAALQASNPDLCTSGIERYGCSKFCGLSLETYERAHCPVPDLSSDTVVAGENRSTYYQGESIKIACRSSGDVLHELTCSKDGWSGLPFTCNGCPLGWAEHGDRCYKYIATSATRREAEKICRSFDPTGTLFEIRSLDDQTAIRTMRNSNKDYQTGNWVSGELRSEYGLWLFDTGDPMVYFNWSTAAETTSLSYNCVELIAETQAHNEQGGWRTTSCDGTNMAPFICQVDNLKSTGCNDRIRTCPEAMAKFPDFCLHSGFQKTAYENCRRSCGLCRDKSFAQCFDPNNGTTYVRTSSASAVNVGHVMSFACKPGFYQSGGDLRRVCSSDGHLLGAEPVCETTPRAVDLKADKIRRRKETLAKNIAILLDHEGYRIPFDGKLTSWYYYCNTEGQLDFFVMRKTGSTYQYIGSNSLRCQPNWVMSYRVPTAEQISVLKSDVFGAFSINATLLSITDCDSASVKMLQLPAMNVTSLHDLQDSSRPLFSGQKCAVPSLGVRVEP
;
A
#
# COMPACT_ATOMS: atom_id res chain seq x y z
N MET A 1 -5.88 3.90 1.93
CA MET A 1 -7.22 4.45 2.26
C MET A 1 -8.19 3.44 1.73
N GLU A 2 -8.79 2.64 2.61
CA GLU A 2 -9.82 1.66 2.23
C GLU A 2 -11.11 2.43 1.92
N THR A 3 -11.68 2.19 0.74
CA THR A 3 -12.88 2.87 0.24
C THR A 3 -14.11 2.03 0.59
N PHE A 4 -14.92 2.48 1.56
CA PHE A 4 -16.23 1.91 1.86
C PHE A 4 -17.29 2.98 1.68
N THR A 5 -18.21 2.80 0.72
CA THR A 5 -19.20 3.82 0.33
C THR A 5 -20.61 3.19 0.25
N PRO A 6 -21.67 3.81 0.81
CA PRO A 6 -23.05 3.28 0.74
C PRO A 6 -23.95 3.92 -0.36
N ILE A 7 -24.72 3.11 -1.11
CA ILE A 7 -25.74 3.56 -2.08
C ILE A 7 -27.05 3.83 -1.32
N ARG A 8 -27.85 4.71 -1.89
CA ARG A 8 -29.28 4.89 -1.59
C ARG A 8 -30.07 3.71 -2.19
N ASP A 9 -30.25 2.63 -1.43
CA ASP A 9 -30.96 1.41 -1.88
C ASP A 9 -32.50 1.51 -1.73
N ASP A 10 -33.12 2.53 -2.32
CA ASP A 10 -34.58 2.57 -2.48
C ASP A 10 -35.05 1.89 -3.79
N LEU A 11 -34.18 1.14 -4.47
CA LEU A 11 -34.41 0.68 -5.84
C LEU A 11 -34.99 -0.73 -6.01
N PHE A 12 -35.15 -1.53 -4.95
CA PHE A 12 -35.80 -2.84 -5.04
C PHE A 12 -36.62 -3.18 -3.80
N GLN A 13 -37.89 -3.58 -4.01
CA GLN A 13 -38.64 -4.37 -3.01
C GLN A 13 -38.05 -5.79 -2.94
N THR A 14 -36.87 -5.94 -2.35
CA THR A 14 -36.36 -7.26 -1.98
C THR A 14 -35.73 -7.18 -0.61
N SER A 15 -36.39 -7.78 0.37
CA SER A 15 -35.77 -8.14 1.64
C SER A 15 -34.49 -8.95 1.36
N LEU A 16 -33.37 -8.49 1.91
CA LEU A 16 -32.11 -9.24 2.06
C LEU A 16 -31.29 -9.39 0.77
N HIS A 17 -30.45 -8.40 0.45
CA HIS A 17 -29.03 -8.52 0.07
C HIS A 17 -28.57 -7.19 -0.57
N PHE A 18 -27.55 -6.56 0.01
CA PHE A 18 -26.95 -5.31 -0.49
C PHE A 18 -25.50 -5.55 -0.91
N SER A 19 -25.05 -4.83 -1.94
CA SER A 19 -23.66 -4.82 -2.44
C SER A 19 -22.92 -3.63 -1.81
N GLU A 20 -21.68 -3.86 -1.36
CA GLU A 20 -20.87 -2.90 -0.60
C GLU A 20 -20.21 -1.78 -1.44
N GLU A 21 -20.56 -1.61 -2.73
CA GLU A 21 -19.77 -0.78 -3.66
C GLU A 21 -20.63 0.18 -4.53
N ASN A 22 -20.55 1.50 -4.27
CA ASN A 22 -21.30 2.54 -5.00
C ASN A 22 -21.03 2.65 -6.50
N VAL A 23 -19.81 2.34 -6.91
CA VAL A 23 -19.38 2.33 -8.31
C VAL A 23 -20.15 1.27 -9.10
N VAL A 24 -20.49 0.16 -8.45
CA VAL A 24 -21.17 -0.97 -9.06
C VAL A 24 -22.56 -0.57 -9.54
N PHE A 25 -23.37 0.22 -8.81
CA PHE A 25 -24.71 0.59 -9.31
C PHE A 25 -24.71 1.56 -10.49
N TYR A 26 -23.80 2.54 -10.50
CA TYR A 26 -23.63 3.44 -11.65
C TYR A 26 -23.27 2.62 -12.90
N GLU A 27 -22.32 1.69 -12.76
CA GLU A 27 -21.91 0.79 -13.84
C GLU A 27 -23.03 -0.17 -14.25
N LEU A 28 -23.73 -0.79 -13.29
CA LEU A 28 -24.88 -1.66 -13.53
C LEU A 28 -26.00 -0.89 -14.24
N SER A 29 -26.33 0.33 -13.82
CA SER A 29 -27.37 1.15 -14.46
C SER A 29 -27.04 1.42 -15.94
N ARG A 30 -25.76 1.67 -16.26
CA ARG A 30 -25.28 1.83 -17.63
C ARG A 30 -25.27 0.51 -18.40
N ILE A 31 -24.72 -0.57 -17.84
CA ILE A 31 -24.65 -1.90 -18.45
C ILE A 31 -26.05 -2.42 -18.79
N TYR A 32 -26.99 -2.30 -17.87
CA TYR A 32 -28.37 -2.78 -18.04
C TYR A 32 -29.30 -1.78 -18.74
N LYS A 33 -28.78 -0.59 -19.11
CA LYS A 33 -29.51 0.46 -19.81
C LYS A 33 -30.81 0.84 -19.08
N CYS A 34 -30.72 1.08 -17.77
CA CYS A 34 -31.89 1.33 -16.93
C CYS A 34 -32.74 2.52 -17.41
N ASN A 35 -32.11 3.58 -17.96
CA ASN A 35 -32.86 4.68 -18.59
C ASN A 35 -33.74 4.18 -19.74
N GLU A 36 -33.17 3.42 -20.68
CA GLU A 36 -33.88 2.89 -21.86
C GLU A 36 -35.02 1.95 -21.44
N LYS A 37 -34.81 1.14 -20.39
CA LYS A 37 -35.75 0.11 -19.94
C LYS A 37 -36.89 0.62 -19.06
N PHE A 38 -36.62 1.57 -18.17
CA PHE A 38 -37.58 1.96 -17.12
C PHE A 38 -38.05 3.41 -17.25
N CYS A 39 -37.21 4.30 -17.77
CA CYS A 39 -37.52 5.72 -17.87
C CYS A 39 -37.97 6.16 -19.26
N HIS A 40 -37.54 5.44 -20.30
CA HIS A 40 -37.82 5.73 -21.71
C HIS A 40 -37.54 7.20 -22.09
N ASN A 41 -36.65 7.88 -21.35
CA ASN A 41 -36.42 9.31 -21.49
C ASN A 41 -35.20 9.54 -22.39
N ALA A 42 -35.46 9.81 -23.67
CA ALA A 42 -34.43 10.01 -24.69
C ALA A 42 -33.78 11.40 -24.66
N THR A 43 -34.34 12.36 -23.90
CA THR A 43 -33.96 13.78 -23.99
C THR A 43 -33.14 14.30 -22.82
N THR A 44 -33.14 13.61 -21.66
CA THR A 44 -32.45 14.10 -20.46
C THR A 44 -31.11 13.41 -20.27
N ASP A 45 -30.01 14.14 -20.46
CA ASP A 45 -28.65 13.66 -20.18
C ASP A 45 -28.30 13.86 -18.71
N CYS A 46 -28.27 12.77 -17.93
CA CYS A 46 -27.86 12.78 -16.53
C CYS A 46 -26.34 12.66 -16.33
N SER A 47 -25.52 12.67 -17.39
CA SER A 47 -24.08 12.47 -17.27
C SER A 47 -23.42 13.65 -16.53
N PRO A 48 -22.59 13.42 -15.51
CA PRO A 48 -21.89 12.16 -15.25
C PRO A 48 -22.55 11.26 -14.17
N GLY A 49 -23.78 11.59 -13.79
CA GLY A 49 -24.70 10.80 -12.97
C GLY A 49 -25.34 9.61 -13.71
N TYR A 50 -26.44 9.09 -13.17
CA TYR A 50 -27.24 8.05 -13.82
C TYR A 50 -28.75 8.26 -13.60
N HIS A 51 -29.57 7.66 -14.46
CA HIS A 51 -31.02 7.65 -14.31
C HIS A 51 -31.48 6.60 -13.31
N THR A 52 -32.44 6.98 -12.48
CA THR A 52 -33.11 6.05 -11.57
C THR A 52 -34.62 6.31 -11.51
N LEU A 53 -35.38 5.29 -11.10
CA LEU A 53 -36.82 5.38 -10.87
C LEU A 53 -37.09 5.48 -9.36
N TYR A 54 -37.52 6.64 -8.89
CA TYR A 54 -37.88 6.87 -7.49
C TYR A 54 -39.38 7.16 -7.38
N HIS A 55 -40.11 6.30 -6.65
CA HIS A 55 -41.58 6.35 -6.55
C HIS A 55 -42.29 6.48 -7.92
N GLY A 56 -41.83 5.74 -8.92
CA GLY A 56 -42.40 5.75 -10.27
C GLY A 56 -42.07 6.99 -11.11
N LYS A 57 -41.21 7.88 -10.63
CA LYS A 57 -40.71 9.04 -11.38
C LYS A 57 -39.22 8.87 -11.69
N CYS A 58 -38.85 9.20 -12.92
CA CYS A 58 -37.46 9.18 -13.32
C CYS A 58 -36.73 10.45 -12.91
N GLN A 59 -35.56 10.29 -12.30
CA GLN A 59 -34.71 11.40 -11.86
C GLN A 59 -33.23 11.04 -12.01
N CYS A 60 -32.38 12.07 -12.15
CA CYS A 60 -30.93 11.90 -12.14
C CYS A 60 -30.42 11.73 -10.71
N VAL A 61 -29.58 10.72 -10.49
CA VAL A 61 -28.73 10.60 -9.30
C VAL A 61 -27.35 11.12 -9.66
N CYS A 62 -26.91 12.15 -8.95
CA CYS A 62 -25.62 12.82 -9.19
C CYS A 62 -24.59 12.47 -8.11
N PRO A 63 -23.29 12.58 -8.43
CA PRO A 63 -22.25 12.72 -7.41
C PRO A 63 -22.58 13.84 -6.41
N ASP A 64 -22.20 13.69 -5.14
CA ASP A 64 -22.69 14.54 -4.03
C ASP A 64 -22.42 16.06 -4.16
N HIS A 65 -21.47 16.46 -5.01
CA HIS A 65 -21.11 17.86 -5.25
C HIS A 65 -21.84 18.48 -6.46
N LEU A 66 -22.50 17.66 -7.29
CA LEU A 66 -23.22 18.08 -8.49
C LEU A 66 -24.71 18.18 -8.23
N ASP A 67 -25.35 19.12 -8.92
CA ASP A 67 -26.74 19.48 -8.72
C ASP A 67 -27.69 18.58 -9.55
N PRO A 68 -28.59 17.81 -8.90
CA PRO A 68 -29.61 17.04 -9.60
C PRO A 68 -30.56 17.88 -10.44
N GLU A 69 -30.81 19.15 -10.08
CA GLU A 69 -31.73 20.03 -10.83
C GLU A 69 -31.16 20.45 -12.17
N THR A 70 -29.83 20.42 -12.31
CA THR A 70 -29.15 20.66 -13.58
C THR A 70 -28.78 19.37 -14.29
N ASN A 71 -29.37 18.23 -13.89
CA ASN A 71 -29.02 16.90 -14.40
C ASN A 71 -27.52 16.60 -14.26
N CYS A 72 -26.94 16.95 -13.12
CA CYS A 72 -25.53 16.78 -12.79
C CYS A 72 -24.56 17.61 -13.65
N LYS A 73 -25.03 18.70 -14.28
CA LYS A 73 -24.18 19.54 -15.16
C LYS A 73 -23.44 20.66 -14.44
N SER A 74 -23.87 21.03 -13.26
CA SER A 74 -23.25 22.09 -12.46
C SER A 74 -23.05 21.67 -11.02
N GLN A 75 -22.09 22.29 -10.34
CA GLN A 75 -21.92 22.15 -8.90
C GLN A 75 -23.11 22.75 -8.15
N ILE A 76 -23.42 22.21 -6.97
CA ILE A 76 -24.43 22.76 -6.08
C ILE A 76 -24.00 24.16 -5.63
N ASN A 77 -24.75 25.19 -6.03
CA ASN A 77 -24.46 26.59 -5.69
C ASN A 77 -25.67 27.31 -5.05
N GLY A 78 -26.64 26.53 -4.57
CA GLY A 78 -27.83 27.05 -3.92
C GLY A 78 -28.65 25.93 -3.29
N PRO A 79 -29.72 26.29 -2.58
CA PRO A 79 -30.69 25.31 -2.09
C PRO A 79 -31.49 24.74 -3.26
N SER A 80 -32.00 23.52 -3.06
CA SER A 80 -32.82 22.83 -4.06
C SER A 80 -34.22 23.45 -4.10
N THR A 81 -34.70 23.73 -5.31
CA THR A 81 -36.05 24.26 -5.58
C THR A 81 -37.11 23.17 -5.73
N SER A 82 -36.70 21.93 -5.98
CA SER A 82 -37.57 20.76 -6.17
C SER A 82 -37.97 20.06 -4.87
N LEU A 83 -37.23 20.27 -3.77
CA LEU A 83 -37.55 19.67 -2.48
C LEU A 83 -38.78 20.33 -1.84
N GLN A 84 -39.73 19.50 -1.38
CA GLN A 84 -40.94 19.94 -0.71
C GLN A 84 -41.06 19.29 0.67
N TRP A 85 -41.67 20.01 1.62
CA TRP A 85 -42.01 19.42 2.91
C TRP A 85 -43.08 18.33 2.73
N PRO A 86 -43.05 17.25 3.53
CA PRO A 86 -44.05 16.19 3.47
C PRO A 86 -45.48 16.70 3.62
N LYS A 87 -46.43 16.00 2.99
CA LYS A 87 -47.87 16.30 3.00
C LYS A 87 -48.57 15.86 4.29
N THR A 88 -47.95 16.17 5.43
CA THR A 88 -48.52 15.96 6.76
C THR A 88 -48.42 17.25 7.58
N PRO A 89 -49.33 17.48 8.54
CA PRO A 89 -49.11 18.48 9.58
C PRO A 89 -47.91 18.07 10.42
N MET A 90 -47.13 19.04 10.90
CA MET A 90 -45.97 18.78 11.76
C MET A 90 -45.60 20.03 12.56
N VAL A 91 -45.00 19.82 13.73
CA VAL A 91 -44.44 20.90 14.54
C VAL A 91 -42.97 20.62 14.80
N LEU A 92 -42.10 21.52 14.33
CA LEU A 92 -40.66 21.43 14.55
C LEU A 92 -40.27 22.29 15.75
N TYR A 93 -39.15 21.93 16.37
CA TYR A 93 -38.43 22.91 17.18
C TYR A 93 -38.00 24.08 16.28
N GLY A 94 -38.32 25.27 16.75
CA GLY A 94 -38.26 26.49 15.97
C GLY A 94 -36.98 27.28 16.18
N ASN A 95 -36.82 28.25 15.29
CA ASN A 95 -35.91 29.37 15.40
C ASN A 95 -36.75 30.65 15.52
N GLU A 96 -36.13 31.81 15.74
CA GLU A 96 -36.80 33.11 15.75
C GLU A 96 -37.52 33.39 14.41
N ARG A 97 -37.07 32.75 13.32
CA ARG A 97 -37.77 32.70 12.03
C ARG A 97 -38.03 31.26 11.62
N CYS A 98 -39.27 30.95 11.31
CA CYS A 98 -39.64 29.61 10.83
C CYS A 98 -39.27 29.38 9.36
N PRO A 99 -38.95 28.13 8.98
CA PRO A 99 -38.63 27.78 7.60
C PRO A 99 -39.84 27.97 6.68
N ARG A 100 -39.61 28.23 5.39
CA ARG A 100 -40.71 28.36 4.40
C ARG A 100 -41.60 27.13 4.41
N GLY A 101 -42.92 27.37 4.33
CA GLY A 101 -43.96 26.34 4.44
C GLY A 101 -44.49 26.13 5.87
N PHE A 102 -43.96 26.87 6.85
CA PHE A 102 -44.47 26.92 8.22
C PHE A 102 -45.06 28.30 8.53
N GLU A 103 -45.82 28.39 9.62
CA GLU A 103 -46.30 29.67 10.15
C GLU A 103 -45.11 30.62 10.43
N PRO A 104 -45.16 31.89 9.98
CA PRO A 104 -44.01 32.79 10.04
C PRO A 104 -43.65 33.20 11.46
N VAL A 105 -44.61 33.17 12.39
CA VAL A 105 -44.42 33.51 13.80
C VAL A 105 -44.32 32.21 14.61
N PRO A 106 -43.18 31.92 15.27
CA PRO A 106 -43.05 30.71 16.07
C PRO A 106 -43.92 30.78 17.33
N GLY A 107 -44.50 29.63 17.70
CA GLY A 107 -45.03 29.41 19.03
C GLY A 107 -43.91 29.45 20.08
N ARG A 108 -44.23 29.89 21.30
CA ARG A 108 -43.26 30.04 22.40
C ARG A 108 -43.74 29.27 23.62
N LEU A 109 -42.83 28.50 24.22
CA LEU A 109 -43.03 27.88 25.53
C LEU A 109 -41.91 28.33 26.47
N SER A 110 -42.24 29.17 27.45
CA SER A 110 -41.31 29.61 28.49
C SER A 110 -41.48 28.75 29.74
N VAL A 111 -40.46 27.96 30.06
CA VAL A 111 -40.41 27.07 31.22
C VAL A 111 -39.48 27.63 32.29
N ASN A 112 -39.98 27.74 33.52
CA ASN A 112 -39.19 28.11 34.68
C ASN A 112 -38.70 26.85 35.38
N VAL A 113 -37.39 26.65 35.44
CA VAL A 113 -36.76 25.42 35.97
C VAL A 113 -36.16 25.63 37.35
N THR A 114 -35.86 24.53 38.06
CA THR A 114 -35.35 24.58 39.43
C THR A 114 -33.97 25.25 39.52
N TYR A 115 -33.12 25.01 38.53
CA TYR A 115 -31.79 25.62 38.35
C TYR A 115 -31.63 26.13 36.93
N GLY A 116 -30.79 27.16 36.73
CA GLY A 116 -30.62 27.82 35.44
C GLY A 116 -30.34 26.82 34.29
N PRO A 117 -31.12 26.87 33.19
CA PRO A 117 -31.03 25.93 32.07
C PRO A 117 -29.63 25.99 31.42
N ARG A 118 -29.18 24.88 30.84
CA ARG A 118 -27.93 24.81 30.06
C ARG A 118 -28.25 24.38 28.64
N GLN A 119 -27.48 24.88 27.69
CA GLN A 119 -27.59 24.49 26.28
C GLN A 119 -26.19 24.49 25.66
N GLU A 120 -25.91 23.46 24.87
CA GLU A 120 -24.69 23.39 24.07
C GLU A 120 -24.74 24.39 22.92
N PRO A 121 -23.58 24.96 22.53
CA PRO A 121 -23.51 25.97 21.49
C PRO A 121 -23.99 25.45 20.14
N VAL A 122 -24.89 26.23 19.53
CA VAL A 122 -25.40 26.08 18.15
C VAL A 122 -25.51 27.48 17.53
N PRO A 123 -25.63 27.59 16.19
CA PRO A 123 -25.73 28.88 15.50
C PRO A 123 -26.79 29.82 16.08
N GLU A 124 -27.92 29.28 16.51
CA GLU A 124 -28.97 30.02 17.18
C GLU A 124 -29.34 29.32 18.50
N LEU A 125 -29.28 30.04 19.62
CA LEU A 125 -29.60 29.50 20.94
C LEU A 125 -31.02 29.90 21.36
N TYR A 126 -31.65 29.06 22.18
CA TYR A 126 -32.91 29.45 22.81
C TYR A 126 -32.67 30.57 23.84
N SER A 127 -33.66 31.44 24.03
CA SER A 127 -33.55 32.53 25.00
C SER A 127 -33.54 31.98 26.44
N VAL A 128 -32.54 32.39 27.22
CA VAL A 128 -32.39 32.04 28.64
C VAL A 128 -32.30 33.33 29.46
N ASN A 129 -33.20 33.49 30.43
CA ASN A 129 -33.18 34.59 31.39
C ASN A 129 -33.29 34.02 32.82
N GLY A 130 -32.15 33.95 33.51
CA GLY A 130 -32.07 33.35 34.84
C GLY A 130 -32.46 31.88 34.84
N HIS A 131 -33.63 31.57 35.40
CA HIS A 131 -34.19 30.21 35.49
C HIS A 131 -35.24 29.92 34.42
N VAL A 132 -35.47 30.84 33.47
CA VAL A 132 -36.49 30.69 32.43
C VAL A 132 -35.81 30.41 31.10
N MET A 133 -36.21 29.32 30.45
CA MET A 133 -35.84 28.99 29.07
C MET A 133 -37.07 29.13 28.17
N THR A 134 -36.93 29.79 27.03
CA THR A 134 -38.02 29.88 26.03
C THR A 134 -37.69 29.03 24.82
N ILE A 135 -38.46 27.95 24.63
CA ILE A 135 -38.36 27.04 23.48
C ILE A 135 -39.33 27.53 22.39
N LEU A 136 -38.86 27.55 21.15
CA LEU A 136 -39.61 28.01 19.99
C LEU A 136 -40.16 26.82 19.20
N PHE A 137 -41.30 27.00 18.52
CA PHE A 137 -41.99 25.97 17.76
C PHE A 137 -42.47 26.52 16.43
N CYS A 138 -42.16 25.83 15.35
CA CYS A 138 -42.65 26.15 14.01
C CYS A 138 -43.70 25.13 13.60
N SER A 139 -44.95 25.58 13.44
CA SER A 139 -46.07 24.72 13.04
C SER A 139 -46.33 24.82 11.54
N LYS A 140 -46.53 23.67 10.91
CA LYS A 140 -47.05 23.54 9.55
C LYS A 140 -48.40 22.85 9.60
N THR A 141 -49.41 23.49 9.02
CA THR A 141 -50.75 22.94 8.89
C THR A 141 -50.76 21.79 7.87
N GLY A 142 -51.73 20.88 8.02
CA GLY A 142 -51.95 19.80 7.07
C GLY A 142 -52.65 20.29 5.80
N PRO A 143 -52.86 19.41 4.81
CA PRO A 143 -53.70 19.73 3.66
C PRO A 143 -55.14 20.08 4.10
N GLU A 144 -55.83 20.92 3.32
CA GLU A 144 -57.19 21.41 3.63
C GLU A 144 -58.20 20.27 3.82
N ASN A 145 -58.07 19.19 3.04
CA ASN A 145 -58.85 17.97 3.23
C ASN A 145 -58.01 16.94 4.01
N PRO A 146 -58.48 16.42 5.16
CA PRO A 146 -57.76 15.41 5.95
C PRO A 146 -57.43 14.11 5.18
N GLY A 147 -58.25 13.76 4.17
CA GLY A 147 -58.02 12.60 3.31
C GLY A 147 -56.82 12.72 2.36
N ASP A 148 -56.30 13.94 2.16
CA ASP A 148 -55.10 14.20 1.34
C ASP A 148 -53.81 14.06 2.16
N MET A 149 -53.90 13.74 3.44
CA MET A 149 -52.75 13.48 4.30
C MET A 149 -52.03 12.21 3.87
N ASP A 150 -50.73 12.32 3.58
CA ASP A 150 -49.96 11.20 3.06
C ASP A 150 -48.61 11.05 3.81
N TRP A 151 -48.58 10.09 4.73
CA TRP A 151 -47.40 9.74 5.51
C TRP A 151 -46.27 9.11 4.69
N SER A 152 -46.57 8.59 3.48
CA SER A 152 -45.55 8.03 2.58
C SER A 152 -44.69 9.09 1.89
N THR A 153 -45.09 10.37 1.96
CA THR A 153 -44.30 11.49 1.44
C THR A 153 -43.09 11.86 2.29
N TRP A 154 -42.95 11.27 3.48
CA TRP A 154 -41.74 11.44 4.29
C TRP A 154 -40.55 10.72 3.62
N PRO A 155 -39.40 11.41 3.45
CA PRO A 155 -38.22 10.79 2.85
C PRO A 155 -37.67 9.66 3.73
N VAL A 156 -37.11 8.66 3.05
CA VAL A 156 -36.31 7.59 3.66
C VAL A 156 -35.04 8.15 4.30
N GLY A 157 -34.52 7.43 5.28
CA GLY A 157 -33.25 7.72 5.95
C GLY A 157 -33.37 8.46 7.27
N GLY A 158 -32.35 8.26 8.12
CA GLY A 158 -32.11 8.93 9.40
C GLY A 158 -33.17 8.72 10.49
N GLY A 159 -32.74 8.58 11.75
CA GLY A 159 -33.64 8.52 12.89
C GLY A 159 -33.86 9.91 13.50
N PHE A 160 -35.10 10.37 13.59
CA PHE A 160 -35.45 11.67 14.19
C PHE A 160 -36.89 11.70 14.71
N CYS A 161 -37.21 12.76 15.45
CA CYS A 161 -38.54 13.07 15.92
C CYS A 161 -38.96 14.51 15.57
N PHE A 162 -40.26 14.76 15.60
CA PHE A 162 -40.87 16.08 15.62
C PHE A 162 -42.04 16.12 16.62
N VAL A 163 -42.46 17.30 17.06
CA VAL A 163 -43.57 17.46 18.00
C VAL A 163 -44.88 17.13 17.29
N ARG A 164 -45.68 16.26 17.92
CA ARG A 164 -46.95 15.78 17.35
C ARG A 164 -47.91 16.97 17.20
N PRO A 165 -48.60 17.15 16.05
CA PRO A 165 -49.66 18.15 15.92
C PRO A 165 -50.87 17.84 16.81
N VAL A 166 -51.62 18.87 17.22
CA VAL A 166 -52.84 18.68 18.01
C VAL A 166 -53.88 17.91 17.19
N GLY A 167 -54.43 16.83 17.76
CA GLY A 167 -55.51 16.05 17.14
C GLY A 167 -55.09 15.15 15.98
N VAL A 168 -53.79 14.89 15.80
CA VAL A 168 -53.25 14.02 14.74
C VAL A 168 -52.45 12.89 15.36
N GLU A 169 -52.81 11.65 15.07
CA GLU A 169 -52.05 10.45 15.49
C GLU A 169 -50.84 10.23 14.57
N CYS A 170 -49.76 9.66 15.11
CA CYS A 170 -48.58 9.35 14.32
C CYS A 170 -48.87 8.19 13.34
N GLY A 171 -48.59 8.39 12.05
CA GLY A 171 -48.86 7.42 11.00
C GLY A 171 -47.61 6.95 10.25
N GLY A 172 -47.80 5.96 9.37
CA GLY A 172 -46.74 5.40 8.52
C GLY A 172 -45.60 4.78 9.33
N ILE A 173 -44.38 5.27 9.10
CA ILE A 173 -43.15 4.80 9.75
C ILE A 173 -42.90 5.43 11.13
N PHE A 174 -43.71 6.40 11.53
CA PHE A 174 -43.58 7.10 12.82
C PHE A 174 -44.40 6.41 13.91
N LYS A 175 -43.86 6.40 15.12
CA LYS A 175 -44.49 5.87 16.32
C LYS A 175 -44.58 6.97 17.38
N ASP A 176 -45.57 6.88 18.25
CA ASP A 176 -45.74 7.82 19.35
C ASP A 176 -44.60 7.72 20.37
N GLY A 177 -44.22 8.87 20.91
CA GLY A 177 -43.30 9.02 22.02
C GLY A 177 -43.62 10.28 22.81
N GLY A 178 -43.16 10.36 24.05
CA GLY A 178 -43.44 11.53 24.86
C GLY A 178 -42.44 11.76 25.98
N ILE A 179 -42.39 13.01 26.45
CA ILE A 179 -41.66 13.42 27.64
C ILE A 179 -42.60 14.21 28.53
N GLN A 180 -42.63 13.87 29.82
CA GLN A 180 -43.31 14.63 30.84
C GLN A 180 -42.29 15.18 31.84
N PHE A 181 -42.44 16.44 32.24
CA PHE A 181 -41.60 17.06 33.26
C PHE A 181 -42.34 18.13 34.06
N LEU A 182 -41.87 18.37 35.29
CA LEU A 182 -42.38 19.39 36.20
C LEU A 182 -41.55 20.68 36.13
N THR A 183 -42.20 21.84 36.03
CA THR A 183 -41.59 23.16 36.13
C THR A 183 -41.75 23.75 37.53
N LYS A 184 -40.91 24.73 37.89
CA LYS A 184 -40.95 25.42 39.20
C LYS A 184 -42.16 26.33 39.36
N SER A 185 -42.65 26.90 38.26
CA SER A 185 -43.85 27.73 38.19
C SER A 185 -44.63 27.43 36.91
N LEU A 186 -45.86 27.94 36.84
CA LEU A 186 -46.73 27.79 35.66
C LEU A 186 -45.96 28.22 34.38
N PRO A 187 -45.82 27.33 33.39
CA PRO A 187 -45.23 27.66 32.10
C PRO A 187 -46.06 28.72 31.37
N LEU A 188 -45.41 29.64 30.67
CA LEU A 188 -46.08 30.58 29.78
C LEU A 188 -46.02 30.04 28.35
N SER A 189 -47.14 30.08 27.64
CA SER A 189 -47.21 29.67 26.25
C SER A 189 -47.93 30.71 25.38
N SER A 190 -47.51 30.81 24.13
CA SER A 190 -48.19 31.60 23.09
C SER A 190 -48.01 30.97 21.71
N GLY A 191 -48.94 31.23 20.80
CA GLY A 191 -48.92 30.64 19.45
C GLY A 191 -49.21 29.14 19.43
N VAL A 192 -48.88 28.48 18.32
CA VAL A 192 -49.13 27.05 18.11
C VAL A 192 -47.92 26.24 18.55
N LEU A 193 -48.11 25.34 19.51
CA LEU A 193 -47.04 24.53 20.10
C LEU A 193 -47.05 23.05 19.67
N GLY A 194 -48.10 22.61 18.99
CA GLY A 194 -48.41 21.19 18.82
C GLY A 194 -49.07 20.60 20.07
N ASP A 195 -49.03 19.28 20.18
CA ASP A 195 -49.61 18.50 21.28
C ASP A 195 -48.71 18.56 22.52
N ILE A 196 -48.68 19.76 23.10
CA ILE A 196 -48.06 20.08 24.39
C ILE A 196 -49.17 20.44 25.36
N GLN A 197 -49.30 19.64 26.42
CA GLN A 197 -50.30 19.82 27.45
C GLN A 197 -49.66 20.46 28.68
N ILE A 198 -50.23 21.57 29.14
CA ILE A 198 -49.78 22.31 30.33
C ILE A 198 -50.85 22.19 31.40
N ASN A 199 -50.62 21.33 32.39
CA ASN A 199 -51.53 21.07 33.50
C ASN A 199 -50.90 21.61 34.80
N GLY A 200 -51.11 22.90 35.06
CA GLY A 200 -50.38 23.59 36.14
C GLY A 200 -48.86 23.58 35.85
N PRO A 201 -48.00 23.19 36.82
CA PRO A 201 -46.56 23.09 36.58
C PRO A 201 -46.13 21.84 35.79
N GLU A 202 -47.04 20.90 35.48
CA GLU A 202 -46.68 19.68 34.72
C GLU A 202 -46.83 19.94 33.21
N VAL A 203 -45.75 19.68 32.46
CA VAL A 203 -45.71 19.80 31.00
C VAL A 203 -45.56 18.42 30.40
N THR A 204 -46.46 18.06 29.48
CA THR A 204 -46.40 16.82 28.71
C THR A 204 -46.25 17.15 27.22
N MET A 205 -45.18 16.68 26.59
CA MET A 205 -44.89 16.88 25.18
C MET A 205 -45.00 15.54 24.45
N ASN A 206 -45.84 15.48 23.41
CA ASN A 206 -45.99 14.30 22.56
C ASN A 206 -45.23 14.49 21.23
N PHE A 207 -44.63 13.42 20.72
CA PHE A 207 -43.77 13.41 19.55
C PHE A 207 -44.13 12.26 18.60
N CYS A 208 -43.90 12.48 17.31
CA CYS A 208 -43.84 11.41 16.32
C CYS A 208 -42.36 11.14 16.00
N CYS A 209 -41.92 9.92 16.24
CA CYS A 209 -40.54 9.50 16.11
C CYS A 209 -40.38 8.32 15.15
N LYS A 210 -39.33 8.33 14.33
CA LYS A 210 -38.92 7.17 13.54
C LYS A 210 -37.50 6.74 13.86
N ASP A 211 -37.27 5.44 13.84
CA ASP A 211 -35.92 4.88 14.00
C ASP A 211 -35.11 5.04 12.72
N LYS A 212 -33.78 4.92 12.85
CA LYS A 212 -32.86 5.00 11.72
C LYS A 212 -33.04 3.77 10.84
N GLU A 213 -33.50 3.98 9.61
CA GLU A 213 -33.66 2.91 8.62
C GLU A 213 -32.28 2.33 8.22
N HIS A 214 -31.30 3.17 7.84
CA HIS A 214 -29.95 2.73 7.43
C HIS A 214 -28.84 3.74 7.80
N PHE A 215 -27.58 3.26 7.90
CA PHE A 215 -26.39 4.09 8.10
C PHE A 215 -25.96 4.75 6.78
N GLY A 216 -25.82 6.09 6.77
CA GLY A 216 -25.29 6.84 5.62
C GLY A 216 -26.36 7.46 4.69
N THR A 217 -27.63 7.07 4.79
CA THR A 217 -28.69 7.62 3.92
C THR A 217 -28.99 9.09 4.25
N THR A 218 -28.88 9.94 3.23
CA THR A 218 -29.21 11.38 3.30
C THR A 218 -30.71 11.61 3.18
N ILE A 219 -31.25 12.47 4.03
CA ILE A 219 -32.66 12.88 4.04
C ILE A 219 -32.88 14.06 3.07
N ASP A 220 -33.89 13.94 2.21
CA ASP A 220 -34.32 14.97 1.26
C ASP A 220 -35.44 15.85 1.85
N LEU A 221 -35.05 16.88 2.62
CA LEU A 221 -35.96 17.92 3.14
C LEU A 221 -35.58 19.29 2.56
N PRO A 222 -36.53 20.24 2.46
CA PRO A 222 -36.23 21.60 1.99
C PRO A 222 -35.06 22.21 2.75
N ASN A 223 -34.02 22.59 2.01
CA ASN A 223 -32.71 22.95 2.56
C ASN A 223 -32.40 24.44 2.42
N ALA A 224 -33.43 25.26 2.23
CA ALA A 224 -33.28 26.66 1.91
C ALA A 224 -33.30 27.59 3.15
N ASP A 225 -33.85 27.11 4.26
CA ASP A 225 -33.95 27.82 5.53
C ASP A 225 -33.49 26.89 6.68
N PRO A 226 -32.93 27.42 7.77
CA PRO A 226 -32.52 26.58 8.90
C PRO A 226 -33.71 26.00 9.66
N PHE A 227 -33.56 24.78 10.17
CA PHE A 227 -34.59 24.11 10.98
C PHE A 227 -33.98 23.16 12.00
N ARG A 228 -34.81 22.62 12.89
CA ARG A 228 -34.39 21.64 13.89
C ARG A 228 -35.20 20.37 13.81
N LEU A 229 -34.51 19.24 13.90
CA LEU A 229 -35.11 17.95 14.18
C LEU A 229 -34.69 17.49 15.58
N ILE A 230 -35.54 16.70 16.22
CA ILE A 230 -35.22 16.13 17.53
C ILE A 230 -34.48 14.82 17.29
N ASP A 231 -33.38 14.62 18.00
CA ASP A 231 -32.57 13.43 17.84
C ASP A 231 -33.31 12.19 18.37
N LYS A 232 -33.19 11.07 17.67
CA LYS A 232 -33.76 9.77 18.07
C LYS A 232 -32.70 8.70 18.32
N SER A 233 -31.43 8.94 18.00
CA SER A 233 -30.40 7.90 18.00
C SER A 233 -29.12 8.28 18.75
N TYR A 234 -28.34 7.27 19.14
CA TYR A 234 -26.98 7.46 19.67
C TYR A 234 -25.95 7.75 18.56
N ALA A 235 -26.34 7.64 17.28
CA ALA A 235 -25.45 7.74 16.13
C ALA A 235 -25.20 9.18 15.66
N GLY A 236 -25.77 10.18 16.32
CA GLY A 236 -25.66 11.59 15.95
C GLY A 236 -26.76 12.06 14.99
N CYS A 237 -26.63 13.30 14.51
CA CYS A 237 -27.64 13.91 13.64
C CYS A 237 -27.72 13.20 12.29
N PRO A 238 -28.93 12.90 11.77
CA PRO A 238 -29.05 12.38 10.42
C PRO A 238 -28.62 13.42 9.39
N THR A 239 -28.03 12.99 8.28
CA THR A 239 -27.59 13.87 7.20
C THR A 239 -28.81 14.40 6.43
N VAL A 240 -28.87 15.72 6.20
CA VAL A 240 -29.87 16.36 5.34
C VAL A 240 -29.17 16.94 4.11
N ARG A 241 -29.71 16.69 2.92
CA ARG A 241 -29.06 17.07 1.65
C ARG A 241 -28.75 18.56 1.61
N GLY A 242 -27.48 18.89 1.39
CA GLY A 242 -27.02 20.26 1.23
C GLY A 242 -27.05 21.12 2.51
N MET A 243 -27.26 20.51 3.69
CA MET A 243 -27.27 21.23 4.96
C MET A 243 -26.18 20.74 5.89
N ARG A 244 -25.68 21.64 6.72
CA ARG A 244 -24.78 21.29 7.82
C ARG A 244 -25.59 21.02 9.08
N SER A 245 -25.39 19.86 9.70
CA SER A 245 -26.00 19.52 10.97
C SER A 245 -25.06 19.82 12.15
N THR A 246 -25.58 20.45 13.20
CA THR A 246 -24.90 20.59 14.50
C THR A 246 -25.77 19.92 15.56
N ARG A 247 -25.23 18.89 16.21
CA ARG A 247 -25.89 18.25 17.35
C ARG A 247 -25.76 19.15 18.58
N SER A 248 -26.84 19.28 19.34
CA SER A 248 -26.89 20.09 20.55
C SER A 248 -27.76 19.41 21.59
N VAL A 249 -27.39 19.60 22.85
CA VAL A 249 -28.22 19.22 23.99
C VAL A 249 -28.63 20.46 24.77
N PHE A 250 -29.85 20.45 25.31
CA PHE A 250 -30.21 21.35 26.39
C PHE A 250 -30.63 20.56 27.63
N THR A 251 -30.39 21.14 28.81
CA THR A 251 -30.69 20.58 30.12
C THR A 251 -31.75 21.41 30.81
N LEU A 252 -32.80 20.73 31.25
CA LEU A 252 -33.85 21.29 32.10
C LEU A 252 -33.80 20.59 33.46
N TRP A 253 -33.80 21.36 34.54
CA TRP A 253 -33.87 20.84 35.91
C TRP A 253 -35.33 20.70 36.33
N SER A 254 -35.68 19.49 36.71
CA SER A 254 -37.05 19.09 37.05
C SER A 254 -37.02 18.01 38.12
N ASP A 255 -37.78 18.22 39.18
CA ASP A 255 -37.87 17.29 40.32
C ASP A 255 -38.62 15.99 39.96
N LYS A 256 -39.37 16.01 38.85
CA LYS A 256 -40.06 14.86 38.29
C LYS A 256 -40.02 14.94 36.78
N SER A 257 -39.33 14.00 36.13
CA SER A 257 -39.32 13.89 34.68
C SER A 257 -39.21 12.43 34.24
N HIS A 258 -39.93 12.06 33.18
CA HIS A 258 -39.80 10.73 32.57
C HIS A 258 -40.22 10.76 31.09
N LYS A 259 -39.75 9.77 30.33
CA LYS A 259 -40.16 9.50 28.95
C LYS A 259 -41.19 8.38 28.90
N PHE A 260 -42.09 8.41 27.93
CA PHE A 260 -43.13 7.40 27.73
C PHE A 260 -43.39 7.16 26.23
N GLY A 261 -44.24 6.17 25.94
CA GLY A 261 -44.59 5.75 24.58
C GLY A 261 -43.59 4.74 23.97
N PRO A 262 -43.95 4.10 22.85
CA PRO A 262 -43.13 3.08 22.20
C PRO A 262 -41.86 3.62 21.54
N ALA A 263 -41.80 4.91 21.19
CA ALA A 263 -40.63 5.52 20.54
C ALA A 263 -40.33 6.93 21.09
N PRO A 264 -39.87 7.08 22.34
CA PRO A 264 -39.52 8.38 22.89
C PRO A 264 -38.29 9.00 22.19
N PRO A 265 -38.18 10.34 22.15
CA PRO A 265 -36.99 11.03 21.63
C PRO A 265 -35.74 10.75 22.47
N MET A 266 -34.56 11.04 21.90
CA MET A 266 -33.29 10.83 22.59
C MET A 266 -33.16 11.80 23.77
N SER A 267 -33.16 11.25 24.99
CA SER A 267 -33.04 12.03 26.22
C SER A 267 -32.48 11.17 27.36
N TYR A 268 -31.68 11.79 28.23
CA TYR A 268 -31.18 11.19 29.46
C TYR A 268 -31.87 11.83 30.66
N PHE A 269 -32.31 11.01 31.60
CA PHE A 269 -33.00 11.44 32.82
C PHE A 269 -32.10 11.16 34.02
N TYR A 270 -31.83 12.19 34.81
CA TYR A 270 -31.13 12.14 36.09
C TYR A 270 -32.12 12.43 37.22
N SER A 271 -31.67 12.35 38.47
CA SER A 271 -32.53 12.54 39.64
C SER A 271 -33.32 13.86 39.62
N ASN A 272 -32.68 14.97 39.24
CA ASN A 272 -33.29 16.32 39.26
C ASN A 272 -33.14 17.08 37.94
N SER A 273 -32.85 16.40 36.83
CA SER A 273 -32.72 17.03 35.51
C SER A 273 -32.86 16.02 34.38
N PHE A 274 -33.13 16.52 33.18
CA PHE A 274 -33.01 15.73 31.97
C PHE A 274 -32.29 16.49 30.87
N LEU A 275 -31.59 15.73 30.02
CA LEU A 275 -30.91 16.21 28.82
C LEU A 275 -31.75 15.83 27.62
N HIS A 276 -32.01 16.81 26.76
CA HIS A 276 -32.78 16.62 25.55
C HIS A 276 -31.94 16.98 24.31
N TYR A 277 -31.84 16.03 23.38
CA TYR A 277 -30.97 16.15 22.21
C TYR A 277 -31.74 16.64 20.97
N GLN A 278 -31.13 17.57 20.26
CA GLN A 278 -31.65 18.14 19.02
C GLN A 278 -30.54 18.29 17.98
N CYS A 279 -30.95 18.41 16.73
CA CYS A 279 -30.10 18.62 15.58
C CYS A 279 -30.50 19.92 14.89
N TYR A 280 -29.57 20.87 14.85
CA TYR A 280 -29.73 22.14 14.15
C TYR A 280 -29.18 22.00 12.74
N TYR A 281 -30.04 22.19 11.73
CA TYR A 281 -29.68 22.15 10.32
C TYR A 281 -29.61 23.56 9.77
N GLN A 282 -28.50 23.90 9.14
CA GLN A 282 -28.33 25.19 8.47
C GLN A 282 -27.89 25.03 7.02
N PRO A 283 -28.46 25.83 6.10
CA PRO A 283 -27.89 25.95 4.77
C PRO A 283 -26.48 26.57 4.86
N PRO A 284 -25.53 26.13 4.03
CA PRO A 284 -24.24 26.79 3.93
C PRO A 284 -24.37 28.16 3.25
N VAL A 285 -23.34 28.99 3.39
CA VAL A 285 -23.22 30.21 2.60
C VAL A 285 -22.55 29.87 1.26
N TYR A 286 -23.31 29.92 0.17
CA TYR A 286 -22.86 29.62 -1.20
C TYR A 286 -22.14 30.78 -1.89
N GLY A 287 -21.60 30.54 -3.09
CA GLY A 287 -21.04 31.60 -3.95
C GLY A 287 -19.51 31.67 -4.03
N CYS A 288 -18.80 30.60 -3.67
CA CYS A 288 -17.34 30.51 -3.78
C CYS A 288 -16.86 29.29 -4.58
N ASN A 289 -17.78 28.57 -5.23
CA ASN A 289 -17.44 27.46 -6.10
C ASN A 289 -16.55 27.93 -7.26
N ASN A 290 -15.63 27.08 -7.70
CA ASN A 290 -14.68 27.42 -8.75
C ASN A 290 -14.35 26.18 -9.60
N VAL A 291 -14.55 26.29 -10.91
CA VAL A 291 -14.16 25.26 -11.87
C VAL A 291 -12.97 25.79 -12.66
N VAL A 292 -11.81 25.19 -12.46
CA VAL A 292 -10.55 25.63 -13.10
C VAL A 292 -10.23 24.74 -14.29
N ASN A 293 -9.88 25.35 -15.41
CA ASN A 293 -9.35 24.63 -16.56
C ASN A 293 -7.82 24.77 -16.57
N LEU A 294 -7.10 23.66 -16.42
CA LEU A 294 -5.64 23.62 -16.55
C LEU A 294 -5.26 22.97 -17.89
N THR A 295 -4.24 23.51 -18.54
CA THR A 295 -3.76 23.04 -19.84
C THR A 295 -2.24 22.99 -19.82
N LEU A 296 -1.62 22.44 -20.88
CA LEU A 296 -0.16 22.45 -21.02
C LEU A 296 0.45 23.87 -21.07
N THR A 297 -0.35 24.90 -21.39
CA THR A 297 0.07 26.31 -21.39
C THR A 297 -0.23 27.03 -20.08
N ASN A 298 -1.33 26.65 -19.39
CA ASN A 298 -1.70 27.15 -18.06
C ASN A 298 -1.66 26.00 -17.06
N ARG A 299 -0.44 25.64 -16.64
CA ARG A 299 -0.17 24.39 -15.91
C ARG A 299 -0.49 24.43 -14.43
N SER A 300 -0.62 25.59 -13.80
CA SER A 300 -0.86 25.67 -12.36
C SER A 300 -1.76 26.83 -11.96
N VAL A 301 -2.43 26.67 -10.82
CA VAL A 301 -3.28 27.68 -10.20
C VAL A 301 -3.06 27.68 -8.69
N THR A 302 -3.05 28.85 -8.07
CA THR A 302 -3.07 28.99 -6.61
C THR A 302 -4.39 29.60 -6.18
N ILE A 303 -5.08 28.94 -5.26
CA ILE A 303 -6.40 29.31 -4.76
C ILE A 303 -6.34 29.47 -3.24
N THR A 304 -7.08 30.46 -2.75
CA THR A 304 -7.29 30.70 -1.32
C THR A 304 -8.75 30.58 -0.98
N THR A 305 -9.06 29.98 0.17
CA THR A 305 -10.44 29.94 0.68
C THR A 305 -10.94 31.35 1.05
N PRO A 306 -12.25 31.63 1.00
CA PRO A 306 -12.79 32.93 1.38
C PRO A 306 -12.37 33.39 2.79
N GLY A 307 -11.97 34.65 2.90
CA GLY A 307 -11.45 35.27 4.13
C GLY A 307 -9.93 35.17 4.33
N PHE A 308 -9.23 34.31 3.59
CA PHE A 308 -7.76 34.18 3.70
C PHE A 308 -7.05 35.46 3.21
N ALA A 309 -5.95 35.92 3.83
CA ALA A 309 -5.23 35.40 5.00
C ALA A 309 -5.70 35.99 6.35
N GLY A 310 -6.85 36.67 6.37
CA GLY A 310 -7.52 37.11 7.59
C GLY A 310 -8.41 36.00 8.15
N HIS A 311 -9.51 36.36 8.82
CA HIS A 311 -10.43 35.36 9.38
C HIS A 311 -11.23 34.61 8.31
N ARG A 312 -11.22 33.28 8.36
CA ARG A 312 -12.05 32.45 7.49
C ARG A 312 -13.55 32.73 7.70
N GLU A 313 -14.31 32.75 6.62
CA GLU A 313 -15.75 33.01 6.68
C GLU A 313 -16.53 31.83 7.30
N PRO A 314 -17.34 32.04 8.36
CA PRO A 314 -18.10 30.96 9.00
C PRO A 314 -19.18 30.36 8.09
N ASN A 315 -19.42 29.05 8.22
CA ASN A 315 -20.45 28.29 7.49
C ASN A 315 -20.36 28.36 5.94
N ARG A 316 -19.24 28.85 5.40
CA ARG A 316 -18.93 28.93 3.97
C ARG A 316 -18.65 27.54 3.42
N ARG A 317 -19.28 27.17 2.30
CA ARG A 317 -19.04 25.93 1.56
C ARG A 317 -18.59 26.24 0.14
N CYS A 318 -17.44 25.73 -0.27
CA CYS A 318 -16.86 25.94 -1.60
C CYS A 318 -16.48 24.60 -2.22
N LEU A 319 -16.85 24.43 -3.49
CA LEU A 319 -16.47 23.29 -4.32
C LEU A 319 -15.45 23.74 -5.36
N TYR A 320 -14.33 23.02 -5.47
CA TYR A 320 -13.27 23.30 -6.43
C TYR A 320 -13.06 22.08 -7.33
N ASP A 321 -13.37 22.20 -8.62
CA ASP A 321 -13.16 21.14 -9.61
C ASP A 321 -12.12 21.58 -10.65
N PHE A 322 -11.40 20.61 -11.19
CA PHE A 322 -10.30 20.83 -12.13
C PHE A 322 -10.55 20.06 -13.43
N ASN A 323 -10.78 20.79 -14.51
CA ASN A 323 -10.87 20.23 -15.85
C ASN A 323 -9.47 20.20 -16.47
N VAL A 324 -9.03 19.01 -16.85
CA VAL A 324 -7.70 18.76 -17.42
C VAL A 324 -7.78 17.81 -18.62
N PRO A 325 -6.75 17.76 -19.48
CA PRO A 325 -6.61 16.72 -20.49
C PRO A 325 -6.72 15.31 -19.87
N GLY A 326 -7.24 14.34 -20.61
CA GLY A 326 -7.51 12.99 -20.10
C GLY A 326 -6.25 12.21 -19.67
N ASP A 327 -5.09 12.62 -20.18
CA ASP A 327 -3.74 12.07 -20.09
C ASP A 327 -2.84 12.87 -19.13
N ALA A 328 -3.38 13.29 -17.99
CA ALA A 328 -2.60 14.03 -16.99
C ALA A 328 -3.05 13.72 -15.57
N LYS A 329 -2.11 13.80 -14.63
CA LYS A 329 -2.35 13.84 -13.19
C LYS A 329 -2.33 15.29 -12.68
N LEU A 330 -2.75 15.47 -11.43
CA LEU A 330 -2.83 16.75 -10.74
C LEU A 330 -2.11 16.66 -9.40
N ARG A 331 -1.22 17.61 -9.13
CA ARG A 331 -0.54 17.76 -7.85
C ARG A 331 -1.17 18.89 -7.06
N LEU A 332 -1.75 18.56 -5.91
CA LEU A 332 -2.20 19.51 -4.90
C LEU A 332 -1.08 19.78 -3.89
N THR A 333 -0.72 21.04 -3.72
CA THR A 333 0.21 21.53 -2.70
C THR A 333 -0.54 22.39 -1.70
N LEU A 334 -0.52 22.03 -0.41
CA LEU A 334 -1.14 22.80 0.66
C LEU A 334 -0.12 23.80 1.23
N ASN A 335 -0.08 25.01 0.66
CA ASN A 335 0.89 26.05 1.03
C ASN A 335 0.68 26.55 2.47
N LYS A 336 -0.59 26.70 2.87
CA LYS A 336 -1.03 27.00 4.24
C LYS A 336 -2.32 26.24 4.52
N PHE A 337 -2.38 25.61 5.68
CA PHE A 337 -3.56 24.86 6.13
C PHE A 337 -3.82 25.20 7.60
N ASP A 338 -4.71 26.15 7.84
CA ASP A 338 -5.06 26.63 9.18
C ASP A 338 -6.58 26.61 9.38
N LEU A 339 -7.05 25.48 9.90
CA LEU A 339 -8.47 25.16 10.05
C LEU A 339 -8.85 24.96 11.51
N HIS A 340 -10.09 25.29 11.85
CA HIS A 340 -10.68 24.91 13.12
C HIS A 340 -10.98 23.40 13.13
N LYS A 341 -10.98 22.77 14.30
CA LYS A 341 -11.21 21.30 14.45
C LYS A 341 -12.52 20.80 13.82
N ASN A 342 -13.52 21.69 13.73
CA ASN A 342 -14.83 21.39 13.16
C ASN A 342 -14.90 21.72 11.66
N ASP A 343 -13.90 22.38 11.07
CA ASP A 343 -13.89 22.62 9.62
C ASP A 343 -13.61 21.34 8.85
N GLU A 344 -13.98 21.35 7.58
CA GLU A 344 -13.77 20.22 6.69
C GLU A 344 -13.05 20.68 5.43
N PHE A 345 -11.99 19.96 5.08
CA PHE A 345 -11.34 20.05 3.79
C PHE A 345 -11.25 18.64 3.24
N LEU A 346 -12.09 18.39 2.25
CA LEU A 346 -12.40 17.09 1.69
C LEU A 346 -11.75 16.98 0.31
N VAL A 347 -11.15 15.84 0.00
CA VAL A 347 -10.43 15.61 -1.25
C VAL A 347 -10.93 14.32 -1.92
N LYS A 348 -11.28 14.41 -3.20
CA LYS A 348 -11.47 13.27 -4.10
C LYS A 348 -10.40 13.35 -5.18
N ARG A 349 -9.60 12.30 -5.36
CA ARG A 349 -8.40 12.31 -6.23
C ARG A 349 -8.35 11.19 -7.26
N VAL A 350 -9.40 10.35 -7.29
CA VAL A 350 -9.47 9.14 -8.12
C VAL A 350 -10.60 9.28 -9.13
N HIS A 351 -11.83 9.48 -8.65
CA HIS A 351 -13.01 9.68 -9.48
C HIS A 351 -14.13 10.40 -8.68
N GLN A 352 -15.13 10.90 -9.38
CA GLN A 352 -16.22 11.72 -8.81
C GLN A 352 -17.13 11.04 -7.77
N TRP A 353 -17.25 9.71 -7.87
CA TRP A 353 -18.08 8.89 -6.97
C TRP A 353 -17.30 8.37 -5.76
N GLN A 354 -16.02 8.71 -5.65
CA GLN A 354 -15.18 8.38 -4.51
C GLN A 354 -15.74 9.05 -3.25
N ASP A 355 -15.69 8.37 -2.11
CA ASP A 355 -15.86 9.04 -0.83
C ASP A 355 -14.79 10.11 -0.63
N PRO A 356 -15.18 11.32 -0.20
CA PRO A 356 -14.21 12.36 0.09
C PRO A 356 -13.33 11.96 1.28
N TYR A 357 -12.01 12.07 1.12
CA TYR A 357 -11.08 11.98 2.23
C TYR A 357 -10.98 13.31 2.96
N LYS A 358 -11.28 13.33 4.26
CA LYS A 358 -11.10 14.51 5.11
C LYS A 358 -9.63 14.65 5.54
N ILE A 359 -9.00 15.75 5.13
CA ILE A 359 -7.64 16.07 5.57
C ILE A 359 -7.65 16.44 7.06
N PRO A 360 -6.87 15.76 7.93
CA PRO A 360 -6.79 16.08 9.35
C PRO A 360 -6.23 17.48 9.61
N THR A 361 -6.73 18.19 10.62
CA THR A 361 -6.29 19.56 10.91
C THR A 361 -4.88 19.67 11.53
N THR A 362 -4.37 18.58 12.12
CA THR A 362 -3.09 18.57 12.86
C THR A 362 -1.95 17.85 12.15
N ASP A 363 -2.26 16.87 11.31
CA ASP A 363 -1.29 16.00 10.61
C ASP A 363 -1.68 15.93 9.12
N TRP A 364 -1.67 17.10 8.47
CA TRP A 364 -2.04 17.24 7.07
C TRP A 364 -0.81 17.06 6.16
N PRO A 365 -0.99 16.44 4.98
CA PRO A 365 0.11 16.22 4.04
C PRO A 365 0.46 17.51 3.30
N TYR A 366 1.74 17.81 3.12
CA TYR A 366 2.17 18.98 2.36
C TYR A 366 1.70 18.93 0.89
N GLN A 367 1.75 17.74 0.28
CA GLN A 367 1.34 17.51 -1.10
C GLN A 367 0.54 16.21 -1.25
N LEU A 368 -0.32 16.19 -2.27
CA LEU A 368 -1.10 15.04 -2.73
C LEU A 368 -1.08 15.01 -4.26
N VAL A 369 -1.02 13.82 -4.86
CA VAL A 369 -1.14 13.65 -6.31
C VAL A 369 -2.38 12.82 -6.62
N SER A 370 -3.14 13.21 -7.65
CA SER A 370 -4.29 12.46 -8.14
C SER A 370 -3.87 11.16 -8.84
N GLU A 371 -4.75 10.18 -8.85
CA GLU A 371 -4.48 8.88 -9.47
C GLU A 371 -4.69 8.90 -11.00
N GLY A 372 -5.37 9.94 -11.50
CA GLY A 372 -5.54 10.25 -12.92
C GLY A 372 -5.94 11.71 -13.12
N SER A 373 -6.75 12.01 -14.13
CA SER A 373 -7.19 13.36 -14.49
C SER A 373 -8.26 13.95 -13.57
N TYR A 374 -8.66 13.25 -12.50
CA TYR A 374 -9.71 13.71 -11.59
C TYR A 374 -9.16 14.23 -10.25
N LEU A 375 -9.48 15.48 -9.94
CA LEU A 375 -9.32 16.07 -8.62
C LEU A 375 -10.54 16.95 -8.32
N SER A 376 -11.12 16.78 -7.14
CA SER A 376 -12.16 17.65 -6.60
C SER A 376 -11.89 17.93 -5.13
N LEU A 377 -12.04 19.18 -4.72
CA LEU A 377 -11.82 19.64 -3.36
C LEU A 377 -13.09 20.30 -2.83
N GLU A 378 -13.45 19.99 -1.60
CA GLU A 378 -14.56 20.64 -0.91
C GLU A 378 -14.05 21.25 0.40
N TYR A 379 -14.27 22.57 0.55
CA TYR A 379 -14.01 23.30 1.78
C TYR A 379 -15.34 23.64 2.44
N TRP A 380 -15.54 23.23 3.69
CA TRP A 380 -16.72 23.59 4.47
C TRP A 380 -16.36 24.06 5.87
N ALA A 381 -16.37 25.39 6.06
CA ALA A 381 -16.11 26.02 7.35
C ALA A 381 -17.24 25.77 8.36
N SER A 382 -16.89 25.54 9.63
CA SER A 382 -17.88 25.50 10.71
C SER A 382 -18.54 26.87 10.91
N TRP A 383 -19.68 26.91 11.58
CA TRP A 383 -20.38 28.15 11.89
C TRP A 383 -19.69 29.02 12.94
N GLU A 384 -18.71 28.46 13.66
CA GLU A 384 -17.99 29.17 14.70
C GLU A 384 -17.10 30.25 14.06
N VAL A 385 -17.14 31.45 14.65
CA VAL A 385 -16.16 32.51 14.37
C VAL A 385 -14.89 32.15 15.11
N THR A 386 -13.77 32.10 14.39
CA THR A 386 -12.47 31.67 14.94
C THR A 386 -11.35 32.57 14.44
N ASP A 387 -10.17 32.44 15.03
CA ASP A 387 -8.93 33.12 14.63
C ASP A 387 -8.21 32.44 13.46
N LYS A 388 -8.85 31.44 12.84
CA LYS A 388 -8.28 30.61 11.78
C LYS A 388 -8.33 31.29 10.43
N ASN A 389 -7.27 31.11 9.63
CA ASN A 389 -7.11 31.83 8.37
C ASN A 389 -7.67 31.10 7.14
N GLY A 390 -7.95 29.80 7.23
CA GLY A 390 -8.38 28.99 6.10
C GLY A 390 -7.23 28.30 5.39
N VAL A 391 -7.41 28.04 4.09
CA VAL A 391 -6.46 27.26 3.27
C VAL A 391 -5.96 28.08 2.08
N ASN A 392 -4.67 28.00 1.83
CA ASN A 392 -4.02 28.40 0.58
C ASN A 392 -3.39 27.17 -0.05
N PHE A 393 -3.79 26.85 -1.27
CA PHE A 393 -3.31 25.67 -1.97
C PHE A 393 -3.03 25.95 -3.44
N THR A 394 -2.11 25.19 -4.01
CA THR A 394 -1.75 25.23 -5.43
C THR A 394 -2.08 23.90 -6.07
N VAL A 395 -2.71 23.92 -7.24
CA VAL A 395 -2.93 22.73 -8.07
C VAL A 395 -2.13 22.87 -9.35
N GLU A 396 -1.38 21.84 -9.70
CA GLU A 396 -0.52 21.80 -10.88
C GLU A 396 -0.80 20.56 -11.73
N LEU A 397 -0.80 20.75 -13.04
CA LEU A 397 -0.95 19.73 -14.06
C LEU A 397 0.37 18.98 -14.26
N LEU A 398 0.32 17.66 -14.14
CA LEU A 398 1.41 16.74 -14.39
C LEU A 398 1.07 15.90 -15.64
N PRO A 399 1.56 16.27 -16.83
CA PRO A 399 1.22 15.55 -18.06
C PRO A 399 1.88 14.17 -18.11
N ASP A 400 1.23 13.21 -18.75
CA ASP A 400 1.75 11.84 -18.87
C ASP A 400 3.12 11.76 -19.56
N SER A 401 3.43 12.72 -20.44
CA SER A 401 4.75 12.86 -21.08
C SER A 401 5.91 13.10 -20.11
N GLU A 402 5.61 13.62 -18.91
CA GLU A 402 6.60 13.88 -17.85
C GLU A 402 6.69 12.72 -16.85
N MET A 403 5.90 11.65 -17.05
CA MET A 403 5.95 10.45 -16.23
C MET A 403 7.12 9.55 -16.63
N CYS A 404 7.86 9.11 -15.62
CA CYS A 404 8.99 8.18 -15.71
C CYS A 404 8.59 6.72 -16.00
N TYR A 405 7.30 6.43 -16.16
CA TYR A 405 6.75 5.12 -16.52
C TYR A 405 5.54 5.28 -17.44
N ASN A 406 5.11 4.21 -18.11
CA ASN A 406 3.96 4.25 -19.01
C ASN A 406 2.66 4.28 -18.19
N VAL A 407 1.93 5.38 -18.29
CA VAL A 407 0.69 5.61 -17.54
C VAL A 407 -0.43 4.67 -17.97
N GLU A 408 -0.49 4.29 -19.24
CA GLU A 408 -1.45 3.29 -19.75
C GLU A 408 -1.18 1.91 -19.15
N MET A 409 0.10 1.55 -18.98
CA MET A 409 0.53 0.31 -18.30
C MET A 409 0.58 0.47 -16.77
N LYS A 410 0.19 1.62 -16.23
CA LYS A 410 0.23 1.96 -14.80
C LYS A 410 1.61 1.73 -14.17
N GLY A 411 2.68 1.80 -14.95
CA GLY A 411 4.05 1.54 -14.49
C GLY A 411 4.43 0.08 -14.32
N ALA A 412 3.77 -0.85 -15.03
CA ALA A 412 4.24 -2.23 -15.16
C ALA A 412 5.62 -2.32 -15.84
N ASP A 413 5.95 -1.34 -16.68
CA ASP A 413 7.23 -1.15 -17.35
C ASP A 413 8.33 -0.58 -16.43
N TYR A 414 7.97 -0.13 -15.22
CA TYR A 414 8.92 0.54 -14.33
C TYR A 414 9.97 -0.43 -13.76
N SER A 415 11.23 -0.21 -14.10
CA SER A 415 12.38 -1.00 -13.63
C SER A 415 13.42 -0.18 -12.86
N GLY A 416 13.05 0.98 -12.33
CA GLY A 416 13.99 1.86 -11.60
C GLY A 416 14.37 1.34 -10.20
N ASN A 417 15.28 2.05 -9.54
CA ASN A 417 15.91 1.66 -8.27
C ASN A 417 15.27 2.28 -7.02
N LYS A 418 14.10 2.94 -7.15
CA LYS A 418 13.38 3.49 -5.99
C LYS A 418 12.96 2.36 -5.06
N SER A 419 13.24 2.48 -3.77
CA SER A 419 12.84 1.50 -2.73
C SER A 419 12.16 2.13 -1.51
N VAL A 420 11.50 3.26 -1.73
CA VAL A 420 10.71 3.96 -0.72
C VAL A 420 9.36 4.37 -1.28
N GLY A 421 8.32 4.29 -0.44
CA GLY A 421 6.97 4.72 -0.77
C GLY A 421 6.82 6.25 -0.87
N GLU A 422 5.65 6.72 -1.30
CA GLU A 422 5.28 8.14 -1.39
C GLU A 422 5.25 8.86 -0.04
N THR A 423 5.11 8.08 1.05
CA THR A 423 5.20 8.54 2.44
C THR A 423 6.60 8.33 3.03
N TYR A 424 7.60 7.98 2.20
CA TYR A 424 8.96 7.64 2.59
C TYR A 424 9.08 6.45 3.54
N ASP A 425 8.05 5.58 3.57
CA ASP A 425 8.16 4.28 4.23
C ASP A 425 9.09 3.36 3.40
N ASP A 426 10.03 2.68 4.07
CA ASP A 426 10.91 1.73 3.40
C ASP A 426 10.13 0.56 2.81
N CYS A 427 10.50 0.19 1.60
CA CYS A 427 9.97 -1.00 0.96
C CYS A 427 10.56 -2.25 1.64
N VAL A 428 9.69 -3.23 1.88
CA VAL A 428 10.04 -4.57 2.32
C VAL A 428 10.54 -5.36 1.11
N PRO A 429 11.64 -6.13 1.24
CA PRO A 429 12.09 -7.00 0.17
C PRO A 429 10.99 -7.93 -0.33
N TRP A 430 10.86 -8.08 -1.65
CA TRP A 430 9.85 -8.94 -2.27
C TRP A 430 9.97 -10.40 -1.84
N THR A 431 11.18 -10.86 -1.49
CA THR A 431 11.41 -12.19 -0.91
C THR A 431 10.75 -12.37 0.47
N GLU A 432 10.69 -11.32 1.29
CA GLU A 432 9.97 -11.33 2.58
C GLU A 432 8.45 -11.21 2.35
N ALA A 433 8.05 -10.43 1.34
CA ALA A 433 6.65 -10.27 0.95
C ALA A 433 6.05 -11.50 0.24
N ALA A 434 6.85 -12.50 -0.13
CA ALA A 434 6.35 -13.77 -0.71
C ALA A 434 5.44 -14.56 0.25
N THR A 435 5.29 -14.12 1.50
CA THR A 435 4.32 -14.66 2.47
C THR A 435 2.95 -13.98 2.42
N CYS A 436 2.78 -12.90 1.66
CA CYS A 436 1.52 -12.18 1.53
C CYS A 436 0.51 -12.97 0.68
N GLU A 437 -0.76 -12.99 1.08
CA GLU A 437 -1.83 -13.63 0.30
C GLU A 437 -2.03 -12.99 -1.08
N ASP A 438 -1.77 -11.70 -1.19
CA ASP A 438 -1.95 -10.90 -2.39
C ASP A 438 -0.65 -10.67 -3.19
N PHE A 439 0.36 -11.52 -2.95
CA PHE A 439 1.59 -11.53 -3.73
C PHE A 439 1.31 -12.12 -5.13
N PRO A 440 1.82 -11.50 -6.21
CA PRO A 440 1.53 -11.95 -7.57
C PRO A 440 2.52 -13.06 -7.97
N PHE A 441 2.18 -14.29 -7.60
CA PHE A 441 3.03 -15.45 -7.83
C PHE A 441 3.07 -15.94 -9.28
N ASP A 442 2.07 -15.61 -10.08
CA ASP A 442 1.86 -16.18 -11.41
C ASP A 442 2.87 -15.66 -12.45
N GLY A 443 3.35 -16.58 -13.29
CA GLY A 443 4.16 -16.27 -14.47
C GLY A 443 5.58 -15.75 -14.18
N VAL A 444 6.17 -15.11 -15.19
CA VAL A 444 7.55 -14.58 -15.12
C VAL A 444 7.63 -13.37 -14.18
N ALA A 445 6.52 -12.66 -13.96
CA ALA A 445 6.44 -11.52 -13.06
C ALA A 445 6.80 -11.88 -11.62
N GLY A 446 6.27 -13.00 -11.09
CA GLY A 446 6.60 -13.46 -9.73
C GLY A 446 8.10 -13.71 -9.54
N VAL A 447 8.78 -14.27 -10.55
CA VAL A 447 10.24 -14.50 -10.53
C VAL A 447 11.00 -13.18 -10.59
N SER A 448 10.58 -12.25 -11.44
CA SER A 448 11.18 -10.92 -11.55
C SER A 448 11.09 -10.14 -10.23
N LEU A 449 9.99 -10.29 -9.48
CA LEU A 449 9.82 -9.64 -8.19
C LEU A 449 10.80 -10.16 -7.14
N LEU A 450 11.02 -11.48 -7.05
CA LEU A 450 12.03 -12.05 -6.12
C LEU A 450 13.44 -11.50 -6.38
N LEU A 451 13.74 -11.12 -7.62
CA LEU A 451 15.01 -10.54 -8.04
C LEU A 451 15.04 -9.02 -7.96
N SER A 452 13.92 -8.38 -7.62
CA SER A 452 13.78 -6.93 -7.52
C SER A 452 14.11 -6.38 -6.13
N GLU A 453 14.65 -7.18 -5.22
CA GLU A 453 15.05 -6.77 -3.87
C GLU A 453 13.93 -6.01 -3.14
N ASP A 454 14.15 -4.76 -2.75
CA ASP A 454 13.21 -3.83 -2.12
C ASP A 454 12.66 -2.78 -3.10
N LYS A 455 12.83 -2.96 -4.41
CA LYS A 455 12.50 -1.91 -5.39
C LYS A 455 11.01 -1.84 -5.68
N CYS A 456 10.51 -0.63 -5.90
CA CYS A 456 9.13 -0.37 -6.31
C CYS A 456 8.83 -1.01 -7.68
N ARG A 457 7.72 -1.71 -7.78
CA ARG A 457 7.26 -2.40 -9.00
C ARG A 457 5.74 -2.27 -9.13
N ASN A 458 5.20 -2.49 -10.33
CA ASN A 458 3.77 -2.68 -10.48
C ASN A 458 3.48 -3.92 -11.35
N PRO A 459 3.58 -5.13 -10.76
CA PRO A 459 3.40 -6.36 -11.52
C PRO A 459 2.07 -6.36 -12.27
N GLU A 460 2.15 -6.54 -13.60
CA GLU A 460 1.01 -6.54 -14.54
C GLU A 460 0.13 -5.28 -14.52
N GLY A 461 0.61 -4.17 -13.95
CA GLY A 461 -0.19 -2.95 -13.83
C GLY A 461 -1.39 -3.14 -12.87
N ALA A 462 -1.28 -4.05 -11.91
CA ALA A 462 -2.37 -4.43 -11.01
C ALA A 462 -2.91 -3.24 -10.18
N LEU A 463 -2.03 -2.32 -9.77
CA LEU A 463 -2.42 -1.07 -9.12
C LEU A 463 -2.19 0.13 -10.04
N LEU A 464 -2.48 1.34 -9.58
CA LEU A 464 -2.53 2.54 -10.44
C LEU A 464 -1.16 3.17 -10.76
N GLN A 465 -0.11 2.75 -10.05
CA GLN A 465 1.27 3.18 -10.26
C GLN A 465 2.24 2.24 -9.51
N PRO A 466 3.56 2.33 -9.72
CA PRO A 466 4.55 1.56 -8.97
C PRO A 466 4.37 1.66 -7.46
N TRP A 467 4.49 0.52 -6.80
CA TRP A 467 4.23 0.36 -5.38
C TRP A 467 5.21 -0.65 -4.78
N CYS A 468 5.20 -0.74 -3.46
CA CYS A 468 5.90 -1.80 -2.73
C CYS A 468 5.15 -2.15 -1.45
N TYR A 469 5.48 -3.29 -0.87
CA TYR A 469 5.06 -3.60 0.49
C TYR A 469 5.87 -2.78 1.48
N THR A 470 5.24 -2.21 2.50
CA THR A 470 5.93 -1.49 3.59
C THR A 470 5.76 -2.20 4.93
N TYR A 471 4.93 -3.24 4.96
CA TYR A 471 4.67 -4.06 6.13
C TYR A 471 4.22 -5.45 5.71
N VAL A 472 4.73 -6.48 6.41
CA VAL A 472 4.38 -7.90 6.23
C VAL A 472 4.24 -8.55 7.62
N ARG A 473 3.11 -9.22 7.88
CA ARG A 473 2.83 -10.02 9.09
C ARG A 473 1.75 -11.08 8.83
N ASP A 474 2.05 -12.36 9.00
CA ASP A 474 1.08 -13.48 8.99
C ASP A 474 0.04 -13.34 7.85
N HIS A 475 0.53 -13.20 6.62
CA HIS A 475 -0.24 -12.94 5.39
C HIS A 475 -0.87 -11.55 5.23
N ARG A 476 -0.99 -10.75 6.31
CA ARG A 476 -1.44 -9.36 6.25
C ARG A 476 -0.30 -8.44 5.87
N CYS A 477 -0.46 -7.79 4.73
CA CYS A 477 0.57 -6.93 4.16
C CYS A 477 0.00 -5.57 3.81
N HIS A 478 0.79 -4.51 4.03
CA HIS A 478 0.41 -3.17 3.61
C HIS A 478 1.23 -2.77 2.40
N LYS A 479 0.52 -2.26 1.39
CA LYS A 479 1.10 -1.69 0.18
C LYS A 479 1.12 -0.17 0.30
N ARG A 480 2.16 0.45 -0.26
CA ARG A 480 2.22 1.90 -0.49
C ARG A 480 2.63 2.14 -1.93
N TYR A 481 2.00 3.13 -2.56
CA TYR A 481 2.51 3.65 -3.82
C TYR A 481 3.88 4.26 -3.60
N CYS A 482 4.69 4.24 -4.64
CA CYS A 482 6.01 4.83 -4.67
C CYS A 482 5.99 6.09 -5.52
N ASP A 483 6.67 7.14 -5.06
CA ASP A 483 6.95 8.30 -5.88
C ASP A 483 8.19 8.08 -6.74
N VAL A 484 8.02 7.24 -7.75
CA VAL A 484 9.10 6.83 -8.66
C VAL A 484 9.48 7.92 -9.65
N CYS A 485 8.56 8.83 -9.96
CA CYS A 485 8.77 9.94 -10.90
C CYS A 485 9.05 11.25 -10.21
N ASN A 486 9.17 11.23 -8.88
CA ASN A 486 9.53 12.40 -8.09
C ASN A 486 8.50 13.54 -8.26
N LEU A 487 7.24 13.14 -8.32
CA LEU A 487 6.09 14.03 -8.41
C LEU A 487 5.91 14.83 -7.13
N TYR A 488 6.46 14.40 -5.99
CA TYR A 488 6.47 15.20 -4.76
C TYR A 488 7.75 16.03 -4.66
N THR A 489 7.60 17.29 -4.24
CA THR A 489 8.73 18.16 -3.95
C THR A 489 9.45 17.64 -2.71
N ALA A 490 10.77 17.46 -2.79
CA ALA A 490 11.59 17.13 -1.62
C ALA A 490 11.40 18.20 -0.52
N VAL A 491 10.90 17.78 0.63
CA VAL A 491 10.71 18.62 1.82
C VAL A 491 11.46 18.03 3.01
N ASP A 492 11.94 18.91 3.89
CA ASP A 492 12.45 18.48 5.19
C ASP A 492 11.25 18.24 6.11
N VAL A 493 10.91 16.97 6.34
CA VAL A 493 9.92 16.58 7.36
C VAL A 493 10.54 16.60 8.76
N ILE A 494 11.87 16.53 8.85
CA ILE A 494 12.63 16.68 10.11
C ILE A 494 12.89 18.17 10.37
N LYS A 495 12.52 18.63 11.56
CA LYS A 495 12.84 19.99 12.01
C LYS A 495 14.34 20.07 12.36
N ASN A 496 15.00 21.15 11.94
CA ASN A 496 16.41 21.46 12.25
C ASN A 496 17.44 20.44 11.71
N CYS A 497 17.33 20.04 10.44
CA CYS A 497 18.32 19.21 9.75
C CYS A 497 19.78 19.67 9.89
N ALA A 498 20.01 20.98 10.00
CA ALA A 498 21.33 21.54 10.27
C ALA A 498 21.95 21.06 11.60
N ALA A 499 21.14 20.90 12.65
CA ALA A 499 21.62 20.39 13.94
C ALA A 499 21.95 18.90 13.87
N LEU A 500 21.17 18.13 13.12
CA LEU A 500 21.44 16.70 12.91
C LEU A 500 22.71 16.47 12.09
N GLN A 501 22.96 17.29 11.06
CA GLN A 501 24.20 17.26 10.29
C GLN A 501 25.43 17.58 11.16
N ALA A 502 25.27 18.45 12.16
CA ALA A 502 26.33 18.76 13.11
C ALA A 502 26.65 17.58 14.04
N SER A 503 25.66 16.75 14.38
CA SER A 503 25.84 15.55 15.22
C SER A 503 26.19 14.28 14.44
N ASN A 504 25.77 14.19 13.18
CA ASN A 504 26.01 13.07 12.27
C ASN A 504 26.61 13.63 10.95
N PRO A 505 27.94 13.66 10.81
CA PRO A 505 28.60 14.16 9.59
C PRO A 505 28.20 13.40 8.32
N ASP A 506 27.84 12.12 8.46
CA ASP A 506 27.43 11.24 7.37
C ASP A 506 25.92 11.33 7.07
N LEU A 507 25.20 12.29 7.68
CA LEU A 507 23.75 12.40 7.56
C LEU A 507 23.31 12.35 6.11
N CYS A 508 23.84 13.20 5.23
CA CYS A 508 23.42 13.25 3.83
C CYS A 508 24.02 12.15 2.94
N THR A 509 25.03 11.38 3.40
CA THR A 509 25.73 10.37 2.60
C THR A 509 25.28 8.94 2.90
N SER A 510 25.08 8.60 4.17
CA SER A 510 24.66 7.26 4.61
C SER A 510 23.68 7.28 5.78
N GLY A 511 23.53 8.43 6.45
CA GLY A 511 22.55 8.63 7.52
C GLY A 511 21.13 8.43 7.00
N ILE A 512 20.37 7.62 7.72
CA ILE A 512 18.98 7.35 7.41
C ILE A 512 18.14 8.64 7.51
N GLU A 513 18.60 9.64 8.28
CA GLU A 513 17.97 10.94 8.46
C GLU A 513 17.97 11.80 7.18
N ARG A 514 18.79 11.50 6.15
CA ARG A 514 18.79 12.24 4.87
C ARG A 514 17.44 12.28 4.19
N TYR A 515 16.63 11.24 4.31
CA TYR A 515 15.31 11.18 3.67
C TYR A 515 14.31 12.09 4.39
N GLY A 516 14.44 12.24 5.71
CA GLY A 516 13.68 13.23 6.46
C GLY A 516 14.20 14.66 6.31
N CYS A 517 15.46 14.80 5.87
CA CYS A 517 16.17 16.05 5.56
C CYS A 517 16.42 16.21 4.06
N SER A 518 15.48 15.74 3.23
CA SER A 518 15.69 15.59 1.79
C SER A 518 16.06 16.89 1.09
N LYS A 519 15.45 18.01 1.51
CA LYS A 519 15.74 19.33 0.96
C LYS A 519 17.08 19.84 1.47
N PHE A 520 17.36 19.70 2.77
CA PHE A 520 18.62 20.10 3.38
C PHE A 520 19.83 19.35 2.79
N CYS A 521 19.67 18.06 2.55
CA CYS A 521 20.71 17.21 1.97
C CYS A 521 20.88 17.37 0.47
N GLY A 522 20.07 18.23 -0.18
CA GLY A 522 20.12 18.39 -1.62
C GLY A 522 19.91 17.07 -2.34
N LEU A 523 19.06 16.18 -1.81
CA LEU A 523 18.67 14.95 -2.50
C LEU A 523 17.88 15.37 -3.74
N SER A 524 18.59 15.62 -4.84
CA SER A 524 17.99 15.76 -6.15
C SER A 524 17.46 14.39 -6.49
N LEU A 525 16.15 14.29 -6.56
CA LEU A 525 15.52 13.02 -6.86
C LEU A 525 15.95 12.62 -8.28
N GLU A 526 16.70 11.53 -8.43
CA GLU A 526 17.19 11.05 -9.72
C GLU A 526 16.01 10.95 -10.69
N THR A 527 16.07 11.73 -11.77
CA THR A 527 15.08 11.68 -12.83
C THR A 527 15.37 10.42 -13.63
N TYR A 528 14.47 9.44 -13.55
CA TYR A 528 14.57 8.23 -14.36
C TYR A 528 14.16 8.57 -15.80
N GLU A 529 15.14 8.74 -16.70
CA GLU A 529 14.91 8.74 -18.13
C GLU A 529 14.76 7.30 -18.63
N ARG A 530 13.63 6.99 -19.28
CA ARG A 530 13.40 5.68 -19.89
C ARG A 530 14.36 5.47 -21.06
N ALA A 531 15.07 4.35 -21.08
CA ALA A 531 15.81 3.93 -22.26
C ALA A 531 14.84 3.56 -23.40
N HIS A 532 15.33 3.58 -24.64
CA HIS A 532 14.53 3.29 -25.83
C HIS A 532 15.22 2.22 -26.69
N CYS A 533 14.43 1.34 -27.29
CA CYS A 533 14.87 0.37 -28.28
C CYS A 533 14.32 0.73 -29.66
N PRO A 534 15.12 0.58 -30.73
CA PRO A 534 14.61 0.64 -32.09
C PRO A 534 13.76 -0.59 -32.41
N VAL A 535 13.06 -0.59 -33.56
CA VAL A 535 12.44 -1.81 -34.10
C VAL A 535 13.51 -2.91 -34.17
N PRO A 536 13.27 -4.10 -33.62
CA PRO A 536 14.24 -5.19 -33.71
C PRO A 536 14.41 -5.63 -35.15
N ASP A 537 15.63 -6.05 -35.51
CA ASP A 537 15.96 -6.53 -36.85
C ASP A 537 15.30 -7.89 -37.12
N LEU A 538 14.09 -7.87 -37.70
CA LEU A 538 13.33 -9.08 -38.02
C LEU A 538 13.73 -9.70 -39.37
N SER A 539 13.60 -11.02 -39.46
CA SER A 539 13.75 -11.78 -40.70
C SER A 539 12.56 -11.59 -41.65
N SER A 540 12.71 -11.99 -42.92
CA SER A 540 11.64 -11.86 -43.91
C SER A 540 10.40 -12.72 -43.62
N ASP A 541 10.54 -13.79 -42.84
CA ASP A 541 9.49 -14.72 -42.43
C ASP A 541 8.85 -14.39 -41.07
N THR A 542 9.34 -13.36 -40.36
CA THR A 542 8.80 -12.94 -39.06
C THR A 542 8.24 -11.52 -39.07
N VAL A 543 7.35 -11.25 -38.12
CA VAL A 543 6.68 -9.95 -37.91
C VAL A 543 6.47 -9.69 -36.43
N VAL A 544 6.36 -8.42 -36.05
CA VAL A 544 5.80 -8.05 -34.74
C VAL A 544 4.30 -8.37 -34.76
N ALA A 545 3.85 -9.17 -33.80
CA ALA A 545 2.43 -9.45 -33.59
C ALA A 545 1.78 -8.26 -32.89
N GLY A 546 1.31 -7.29 -33.69
CA GLY A 546 0.63 -6.08 -33.19
C GLY A 546 1.00 -4.82 -33.99
N GLU A 547 0.88 -3.65 -33.35
CA GLU A 547 1.31 -2.37 -33.93
C GLU A 547 2.84 -2.30 -34.06
N ASN A 548 3.31 -2.07 -35.29
CA ASN A 548 4.71 -1.80 -35.58
C ASN A 548 5.01 -0.31 -35.35
N ARG A 549 5.75 0.01 -34.28
CA ARG A 549 6.10 1.39 -33.87
C ARG A 549 7.54 1.69 -34.25
N SER A 550 7.90 2.95 -34.46
CA SER A 550 9.29 3.33 -34.81
C SER A 550 10.28 3.16 -33.65
N THR A 551 9.81 3.18 -32.41
CA THR A 551 10.61 3.11 -31.17
C THR A 551 9.78 2.48 -30.07
N TYR A 552 10.44 1.74 -29.18
CA TYR A 552 9.85 1.08 -28.00
C TYR A 552 10.53 1.57 -26.72
N TYR A 553 9.77 1.77 -25.65
CA TYR A 553 10.29 2.19 -24.34
C TYR A 553 10.79 0.99 -23.54
N GLN A 554 11.77 1.22 -22.66
CA GLN A 554 12.25 0.22 -21.69
C GLN A 554 11.06 -0.38 -20.92
N GLY A 555 11.02 -1.72 -20.86
CA GLY A 555 9.94 -2.51 -20.27
C GLY A 555 8.84 -2.93 -21.26
N GLU A 556 8.71 -2.25 -22.41
CA GLU A 556 7.78 -2.70 -23.45
C GLU A 556 8.24 -4.04 -24.03
N SER A 557 7.30 -4.97 -24.14
CA SER A 557 7.53 -6.29 -24.73
C SER A 557 6.79 -6.43 -26.04
N ILE A 558 7.46 -6.98 -27.04
CA ILE A 558 6.87 -7.28 -28.34
C ILE A 558 6.86 -8.79 -28.54
N LYS A 559 5.77 -9.29 -29.12
CA LYS A 559 5.68 -10.68 -29.55
C LYS A 559 6.13 -10.77 -30.99
N ILE A 560 7.10 -11.63 -31.27
CA ILE A 560 7.49 -11.97 -32.64
C ILE A 560 6.66 -13.17 -33.07
N ALA A 561 6.02 -13.06 -34.23
CA ALA A 561 5.23 -14.14 -34.81
C ALA A 561 5.71 -14.50 -36.22
N CYS A 562 5.38 -15.73 -36.62
CA CYS A 562 5.54 -16.16 -37.99
C CYS A 562 4.60 -15.42 -38.93
N ARG A 563 5.15 -14.84 -39.99
CA ARG A 563 4.38 -14.09 -40.99
C ARG A 563 3.34 -14.97 -41.71
N SER A 564 3.64 -16.26 -41.89
CA SER A 564 2.79 -17.21 -42.61
C SER A 564 1.67 -17.80 -41.76
N SER A 565 1.94 -18.13 -40.49
CA SER A 565 0.98 -18.82 -39.61
C SER A 565 0.36 -17.92 -38.54
N GLY A 566 0.98 -16.80 -38.20
CA GLY A 566 0.60 -15.97 -37.06
C GLY A 566 1.02 -16.55 -35.70
N ASP A 567 1.71 -17.69 -35.68
CA ASP A 567 2.18 -18.32 -34.44
C ASP A 567 3.18 -17.42 -33.73
N VAL A 568 2.89 -17.06 -32.48
CA VAL A 568 3.83 -16.33 -31.62
C VAL A 568 4.99 -17.25 -31.26
N LEU A 569 6.20 -16.84 -31.64
CA LEU A 569 7.45 -17.59 -31.45
C LEU A 569 8.14 -17.20 -30.13
N HIS A 570 8.28 -15.91 -29.89
CA HIS A 570 9.11 -15.38 -28.83
C HIS A 570 8.65 -13.97 -28.42
N GLU A 571 9.01 -13.56 -27.21
CA GLU A 571 8.72 -12.23 -26.68
C GLU A 571 10.03 -11.52 -26.36
N LEU A 572 10.25 -10.36 -26.97
CA LEU A 572 11.42 -9.51 -26.71
C LEU A 572 10.99 -8.36 -25.81
N THR A 573 11.75 -8.09 -24.75
CA THR A 573 11.51 -6.95 -23.86
C THR A 573 12.61 -5.91 -24.07
N CYS A 574 12.21 -4.65 -24.21
CA CYS A 574 13.17 -3.55 -24.32
C CYS A 574 13.84 -3.31 -22.96
N SER A 575 15.17 -3.24 -22.93
CA SER A 575 15.96 -2.96 -21.74
C SER A 575 16.87 -1.73 -21.95
N LYS A 576 17.58 -1.32 -20.90
CA LYS A 576 18.56 -0.22 -20.99
C LYS A 576 19.67 -0.50 -22.00
N ASP A 577 20.02 -1.76 -22.21
CA ASP A 577 21.12 -2.20 -23.07
C ASP A 577 20.63 -2.68 -24.46
N GLY A 578 19.35 -2.46 -24.79
CA GLY A 578 18.71 -2.94 -26.01
C GLY A 578 17.69 -4.06 -25.75
N TRP A 579 17.32 -4.83 -26.77
CA TRP A 579 16.37 -5.95 -26.62
C TRP A 579 16.97 -7.08 -25.78
N SER A 580 16.16 -7.71 -24.92
CA SER A 580 16.55 -8.79 -23.99
C SER A 580 17.02 -10.10 -24.64
N GLY A 581 17.11 -10.14 -25.98
CA GLY A 581 17.50 -11.31 -26.76
C GLY A 581 17.53 -11.02 -28.26
N LEU A 582 17.90 -12.02 -29.06
CA LEU A 582 17.90 -11.93 -30.52
C LEU A 582 16.51 -12.26 -31.10
N PRO A 583 16.12 -11.65 -32.24
CA PRO A 583 14.93 -12.06 -32.97
C PRO A 583 15.09 -13.48 -33.52
N PHE A 584 14.09 -14.33 -33.28
CA PHE A 584 14.02 -15.72 -33.75
C PHE A 584 13.34 -15.81 -35.11
N THR A 585 13.72 -16.81 -35.91
CA THR A 585 13.06 -17.14 -37.17
C THR A 585 12.02 -18.24 -36.98
N CYS A 586 11.19 -18.51 -37.99
CA CYS A 586 10.09 -19.47 -37.87
C CYS A 586 10.51 -20.92 -37.64
N ASN A 587 11.79 -21.27 -37.73
CA ASN A 587 12.27 -22.62 -37.40
C ASN A 587 12.65 -22.80 -35.92
N GLY A 588 12.54 -21.74 -35.10
CA GLY A 588 12.85 -21.79 -33.68
C GLY A 588 14.31 -21.47 -33.33
N CYS A 589 15.11 -20.99 -34.30
CA CYS A 589 16.48 -20.51 -34.07
C CYS A 589 16.63 -19.00 -34.23
N PRO A 590 17.58 -18.35 -33.50
CA PRO A 590 17.85 -16.93 -33.67
C PRO A 590 18.33 -16.60 -35.09
N LEU A 591 18.12 -15.36 -35.51
CA LEU A 591 18.49 -14.92 -36.86
C LEU A 591 20.00 -15.11 -37.13
N GLY A 592 20.30 -15.86 -38.19
CA GLY A 592 21.67 -16.18 -38.60
C GLY A 592 22.32 -17.30 -37.79
N TRP A 593 21.55 -18.10 -37.06
CA TRP A 593 21.98 -19.33 -36.41
C TRP A 593 21.51 -20.56 -37.20
N ALA A 594 22.32 -21.61 -37.21
CA ALA A 594 21.97 -22.87 -37.85
C ALA A 594 21.18 -23.77 -36.88
N GLU A 595 20.19 -24.48 -37.40
CA GLU A 595 19.37 -25.42 -36.65
C GLU A 595 20.06 -26.79 -36.56
N HIS A 596 20.08 -27.38 -35.37
CA HIS A 596 20.60 -28.72 -35.14
C HIS A 596 19.87 -29.41 -33.97
N GLY A 597 18.82 -30.14 -34.31
CA GLY A 597 18.00 -30.86 -33.32
C GLY A 597 17.26 -29.92 -32.39
N ASP A 598 17.43 -30.13 -31.09
CA ASP A 598 16.86 -29.31 -30.01
C ASP A 598 17.63 -28.02 -29.73
N ARG A 599 18.66 -27.72 -30.53
CA ARG A 599 19.58 -26.60 -30.36
C ARG A 599 19.77 -25.82 -31.66
N CYS A 600 20.27 -24.61 -31.50
CA CYS A 600 20.71 -23.74 -32.58
C CYS A 600 22.15 -23.34 -32.32
N TYR A 601 22.97 -23.18 -33.35
CA TYR A 601 24.41 -22.95 -33.19
C TYR A 601 24.98 -21.94 -34.18
N LYS A 602 26.03 -21.24 -33.75
CA LYS A 602 26.67 -20.16 -34.54
C LYS A 602 28.16 -20.07 -34.30
N TYR A 603 28.90 -19.86 -35.38
CA TYR A 603 30.32 -19.55 -35.37
C TYR A 603 30.56 -18.08 -35.03
N ILE A 604 31.47 -17.83 -34.09
CA ILE A 604 31.93 -16.50 -33.72
C ILE A 604 33.41 -16.40 -34.08
N ALA A 605 33.71 -15.58 -35.08
CA ALA A 605 35.07 -15.39 -35.60
C ALA A 605 36.01 -14.64 -34.64
N THR A 606 35.45 -13.94 -33.64
CA THR A 606 36.22 -13.16 -32.67
C THR A 606 37.01 -14.09 -31.75
N SER A 607 38.33 -13.95 -31.72
CA SER A 607 39.17 -14.70 -30.78
C SER A 607 38.99 -14.21 -29.35
N ALA A 608 38.66 -15.12 -28.43
CA ALA A 608 38.49 -14.83 -27.01
C ALA A 608 39.14 -15.94 -26.16
N THR A 609 39.39 -15.67 -24.87
CA THR A 609 39.69 -16.75 -23.92
C THR A 609 38.45 -17.62 -23.74
N ARG A 610 38.61 -18.87 -23.30
CA ARG A 610 37.46 -19.78 -23.16
C ARG A 610 36.38 -19.24 -22.22
N ARG A 611 36.75 -18.68 -21.06
CA ARG A 611 35.75 -18.10 -20.13
C ARG A 611 35.02 -16.90 -20.72
N GLU A 612 35.72 -16.06 -21.48
CA GLU A 612 35.09 -14.90 -22.12
C GLU A 612 34.19 -15.32 -23.27
N ALA A 613 34.59 -16.34 -24.05
CA ALA A 613 33.77 -16.94 -25.10
C ALA A 613 32.43 -17.45 -24.55
N GLU A 614 32.44 -18.11 -23.39
CA GLU A 614 31.20 -18.54 -22.74
C GLU A 614 30.31 -17.37 -22.31
N LYS A 615 30.88 -16.29 -21.75
CA LYS A 615 30.09 -15.08 -21.44
C LYS A 615 29.47 -14.47 -22.69
N ILE A 616 30.20 -14.44 -23.80
CA ILE A 616 29.68 -13.94 -25.08
C ILE A 616 28.57 -14.85 -25.59
N CYS A 617 28.70 -16.18 -25.50
CA CYS A 617 27.61 -17.08 -25.88
C CYS A 617 26.36 -16.83 -25.03
N ARG A 618 26.53 -16.61 -23.72
CA ARG A 618 25.44 -16.29 -22.78
C ARG A 618 24.78 -14.93 -23.04
N SER A 619 25.45 -13.99 -23.72
CA SER A 619 24.87 -12.67 -24.02
C SER A 619 23.91 -12.69 -25.22
N PHE A 620 23.99 -13.68 -26.10
CA PHE A 620 23.08 -13.80 -27.24
C PHE A 620 21.69 -14.29 -26.86
N ASP A 621 21.61 -15.22 -25.91
CA ASP A 621 20.36 -15.74 -25.39
C ASP A 621 20.57 -16.29 -23.98
N PRO A 622 19.55 -16.20 -23.12
CA PRO A 622 19.47 -16.94 -21.88
C PRO A 622 19.36 -18.47 -22.06
N THR A 623 19.81 -19.08 -23.14
CA THR A 623 20.13 -20.52 -23.27
C THR A 623 21.49 -20.76 -23.94
N GLY A 624 22.20 -19.66 -24.27
CA GLY A 624 23.59 -19.57 -24.73
C GLY A 624 24.66 -20.29 -23.91
N THR A 625 25.39 -21.23 -24.51
CA THR A 625 26.65 -21.83 -24.01
C THR A 625 27.63 -22.04 -25.18
N LEU A 626 28.87 -22.49 -24.92
CA LEU A 626 29.67 -23.03 -26.02
C LEU A 626 29.06 -24.33 -26.51
N PHE A 627 29.32 -24.66 -27.77
CA PHE A 627 28.69 -25.78 -28.42
C PHE A 627 29.12 -27.10 -27.78
N GLU A 628 28.12 -27.89 -27.40
CA GLU A 628 28.30 -29.19 -26.76
C GLU A 628 28.27 -30.30 -27.78
N ILE A 629 29.38 -31.03 -27.91
CA ILE A 629 29.49 -32.11 -28.89
C ILE A 629 29.09 -33.41 -28.20
N ARG A 630 27.79 -33.71 -28.22
CA ARG A 630 27.19 -34.84 -27.51
C ARG A 630 27.17 -36.14 -28.33
N SER A 631 27.46 -36.06 -29.63
CA SER A 631 27.36 -37.19 -30.56
C SER A 631 28.27 -37.03 -31.79
N LEU A 632 28.35 -38.10 -32.60
CA LEU A 632 29.01 -38.04 -33.91
C LEU A 632 28.31 -37.08 -34.88
N ASP A 633 26.99 -36.91 -34.76
CA ASP A 633 26.23 -35.98 -35.60
C ASP A 633 26.60 -34.54 -35.27
N ASP A 634 26.72 -34.21 -33.98
CA ASP A 634 27.20 -32.90 -33.50
C ASP A 634 28.60 -32.61 -34.03
N GLN A 635 29.49 -33.61 -33.95
CA GLN A 635 30.86 -33.52 -34.45
C GLN A 635 30.90 -33.27 -35.96
N THR A 636 29.97 -33.85 -36.71
CA THR A 636 29.87 -33.64 -38.16
C THR A 636 29.30 -32.25 -38.48
N ALA A 637 28.32 -31.78 -37.71
CA ALA A 637 27.68 -30.48 -37.89
C ALA A 637 28.65 -29.31 -37.68
N ILE A 638 29.47 -29.34 -36.62
CA ILE A 638 30.46 -28.29 -36.36
C ILE A 638 31.56 -28.27 -37.43
N ARG A 639 32.01 -29.43 -37.92
CA ARG A 639 33.02 -29.52 -38.99
C ARG A 639 32.49 -28.95 -40.29
N THR A 640 31.26 -29.31 -40.65
CA THR A 640 30.58 -28.77 -41.83
C THR A 640 30.46 -27.24 -41.75
N MET A 641 30.09 -26.73 -40.59
CA MET A 641 29.93 -25.30 -40.36
C MET A 641 31.28 -24.54 -40.41
N ARG A 642 32.36 -25.10 -39.86
CA ARG A 642 33.71 -24.52 -40.00
C ARG A 642 34.18 -24.46 -41.45
N ASN A 643 33.95 -25.55 -42.20
CA ASN A 643 34.27 -25.60 -43.62
C ASN A 643 33.50 -24.52 -44.41
N SER A 644 32.22 -24.31 -44.07
CA SER A 644 31.41 -23.26 -44.70
C SER A 644 31.88 -21.83 -44.37
N ASN A 645 32.45 -21.62 -43.17
CA ASN A 645 32.98 -20.33 -42.72
C ASN A 645 34.43 -20.07 -43.13
N LYS A 646 35.06 -20.99 -43.89
CA LYS A 646 36.47 -20.93 -44.32
C LYS A 646 37.48 -20.84 -43.15
N ASP A 647 37.11 -21.29 -41.95
CA ASP A 647 37.98 -21.34 -40.78
C ASP A 647 38.60 -22.73 -40.60
N TYR A 648 39.43 -23.12 -41.57
CA TYR A 648 40.16 -24.40 -41.55
C TYR A 648 41.53 -24.31 -40.89
N GLN A 649 41.98 -23.09 -40.54
CA GLN A 649 43.35 -22.82 -40.07
C GLN A 649 43.45 -22.61 -38.55
N THR A 650 42.37 -22.23 -37.86
CA THR A 650 42.40 -21.98 -36.41
C THR A 650 41.51 -22.96 -35.64
N GLY A 651 41.94 -23.34 -34.44
CA GLY A 651 41.13 -24.15 -33.53
C GLY A 651 39.94 -23.35 -33.01
N ASN A 652 38.91 -24.03 -32.52
CA ASN A 652 37.75 -23.34 -31.93
C ASN A 652 37.48 -23.82 -30.51
N TRP A 653 37.07 -22.88 -29.65
CA TRP A 653 36.49 -23.26 -28.37
C TRP A 653 35.14 -23.93 -28.58
N VAL A 654 35.00 -25.05 -27.90
CA VAL A 654 33.78 -25.82 -27.75
C VAL A 654 33.59 -26.11 -26.27
N SER A 655 32.41 -26.60 -25.89
CA SER A 655 32.14 -26.90 -24.49
C SER A 655 32.91 -28.15 -24.02
N GLY A 656 33.38 -28.10 -22.78
CA GLY A 656 34.11 -29.19 -22.14
C GLY A 656 35.20 -28.69 -21.20
N GLU A 657 35.09 -29.01 -19.91
CA GLU A 657 36.10 -28.74 -18.90
C GLU A 657 36.32 -29.93 -17.96
N LEU A 658 37.58 -30.28 -17.68
CA LEU A 658 37.95 -31.28 -16.68
C LEU A 658 37.83 -30.66 -15.28
N ARG A 659 36.90 -31.17 -14.47
CA ARG A 659 36.69 -30.72 -13.09
C ARG A 659 37.44 -31.61 -12.10
N SER A 660 38.34 -31.02 -11.33
CA SER A 660 39.16 -31.71 -10.33
C SER A 660 38.38 -32.41 -9.23
N GLU A 661 37.20 -31.88 -8.89
CA GLU A 661 36.35 -32.38 -7.80
C GLU A 661 35.75 -33.76 -8.11
N TYR A 662 35.54 -34.07 -9.39
CA TYR A 662 34.87 -35.29 -9.85
C TYR A 662 35.76 -36.20 -10.70
N GLY A 663 36.88 -35.68 -11.23
CA GLY A 663 37.74 -36.41 -12.17
C GLY A 663 37.04 -36.68 -13.52
N LEU A 664 36.04 -35.86 -13.87
CA LEU A 664 35.20 -36.03 -15.06
C LEU A 664 35.26 -34.78 -15.95
N TRP A 665 35.09 -35.01 -17.25
CA TRP A 665 34.84 -33.98 -18.26
C TRP A 665 33.37 -33.60 -18.26
N LEU A 666 33.07 -32.32 -18.05
CA LEU A 666 31.70 -31.79 -18.03
C LEU A 666 31.52 -30.75 -19.14
N PHE A 667 30.33 -30.71 -19.74
CA PHE A 667 29.91 -29.59 -20.56
C PHE A 667 29.66 -28.32 -19.71
N ASP A 668 29.45 -27.19 -20.37
CA ASP A 668 29.21 -25.87 -19.77
C ASP A 668 27.88 -25.83 -19.01
N THR A 669 26.95 -26.70 -19.41
CA THR A 669 25.69 -26.98 -18.72
C THR A 669 25.85 -27.86 -17.48
N GLY A 670 27.05 -28.40 -17.22
CA GLY A 670 27.35 -29.32 -16.13
C GLY A 670 27.08 -30.79 -16.45
N ASP A 671 26.51 -31.10 -17.61
CA ASP A 671 26.23 -32.47 -18.02
C ASP A 671 27.55 -33.24 -18.26
N PRO A 672 27.69 -34.49 -17.78
CA PRO A 672 28.91 -35.28 -18.02
C PRO A 672 29.07 -35.63 -19.49
N MET A 673 30.29 -35.46 -20.00
CA MET A 673 30.64 -35.82 -21.36
C MET A 673 30.70 -37.35 -21.50
N VAL A 674 29.92 -37.91 -22.41
CA VAL A 674 29.87 -39.36 -22.71
C VAL A 674 30.37 -39.70 -24.11
N TYR A 675 30.45 -38.72 -24.99
CA TYR A 675 31.03 -38.82 -26.32
C TYR A 675 32.35 -38.09 -26.35
N PHE A 676 33.37 -38.71 -26.94
CA PHE A 676 34.72 -38.16 -27.03
C PHE A 676 35.29 -38.37 -28.44
N ASN A 677 36.03 -37.38 -28.93
CA ASN A 677 36.71 -37.44 -30.22
C ASN A 677 38.13 -36.85 -30.15
N TRP A 678 38.90 -37.26 -29.14
CA TRP A 678 40.28 -36.83 -28.92
C TRP A 678 41.21 -37.20 -30.09
N SER A 679 42.14 -36.32 -30.44
CA SER A 679 43.23 -36.64 -31.38
C SER A 679 44.33 -37.46 -30.71
N THR A 680 45.29 -37.99 -31.50
CA THR A 680 46.33 -38.94 -31.08
C THR A 680 47.25 -38.49 -29.94
N ALA A 681 47.08 -37.28 -29.42
CA ALA A 681 47.65 -36.86 -28.14
C ALA A 681 46.72 -35.87 -27.40
N ALA A 682 45.78 -36.32 -26.54
CA ALA A 682 45.10 -35.43 -25.57
C ALA A 682 44.05 -36.10 -24.64
N GLU A 683 44.35 -37.23 -23.97
CA GLU A 683 43.69 -37.46 -22.67
C GLU A 683 44.73 -37.15 -21.59
N THR A 684 44.60 -35.98 -20.97
CA THR A 684 45.46 -35.60 -19.83
C THR A 684 44.58 -35.48 -18.60
N THR A 685 45.02 -36.02 -17.47
CA THR A 685 44.43 -35.75 -16.15
C THR A 685 44.95 -34.44 -15.55
N SER A 686 45.66 -33.62 -16.34
CA SER A 686 46.30 -32.39 -15.89
C SER A 686 45.30 -31.24 -15.82
N LEU A 687 45.13 -30.69 -14.63
CA LEU A 687 44.27 -29.52 -14.39
C LEU A 687 44.80 -28.23 -15.02
N SER A 688 46.04 -28.23 -15.53
CA SER A 688 46.61 -27.10 -16.26
C SER A 688 46.18 -27.03 -17.72
N TYR A 689 45.61 -28.12 -18.25
CA TYR A 689 45.07 -28.21 -19.61
C TYR A 689 43.68 -28.83 -19.54
N ASN A 690 42.78 -28.12 -18.86
CA ASN A 690 41.47 -28.64 -18.50
C ASN A 690 40.34 -28.20 -19.43
N CYS A 691 40.59 -27.49 -20.53
CA CYS A 691 39.55 -27.09 -21.49
C CYS A 691 39.68 -27.81 -22.84
N VAL A 692 38.54 -28.01 -23.51
CA VAL A 692 38.47 -28.63 -24.84
C VAL A 692 38.60 -27.59 -25.95
N GLU A 693 39.50 -27.86 -26.90
CA GLU A 693 39.61 -27.11 -28.14
C GLU A 693 39.47 -28.05 -29.33
N LEU A 694 38.64 -27.66 -30.29
CA LEU A 694 38.44 -28.38 -31.54
C LEU A 694 39.57 -28.04 -32.53
N ILE A 695 40.32 -29.05 -32.98
CA ILE A 695 41.51 -28.89 -33.82
C ILE A 695 41.14 -28.45 -35.24
N ALA A 696 41.96 -27.58 -35.82
CA ALA A 696 41.87 -27.13 -37.21
C ALA A 696 41.99 -28.27 -38.24
N GLU A 697 41.24 -28.19 -39.33
CA GLU A 697 41.21 -29.23 -40.37
C GLU A 697 42.51 -29.30 -41.20
N THR A 698 43.41 -28.30 -41.13
CA THR A 698 44.70 -28.32 -41.84
C THR A 698 45.87 -28.96 -41.09
N GLN A 699 45.68 -29.45 -39.86
CA GLN A 699 46.74 -30.15 -39.13
C GLN A 699 46.93 -31.59 -39.65
N ALA A 700 48.02 -32.28 -39.24
CA ALA A 700 48.43 -33.58 -39.79
C ALA A 700 47.25 -34.58 -39.96
N HIS A 701 47.29 -35.39 -41.02
CA HIS A 701 46.17 -36.21 -41.54
C HIS A 701 45.42 -37.12 -40.54
N ASN A 702 45.94 -37.28 -39.32
CA ASN A 702 45.42 -38.13 -38.25
C ASN A 702 44.72 -37.35 -37.10
N GLU A 703 44.70 -36.02 -37.11
CA GLU A 703 44.14 -35.20 -36.01
C GLU A 703 43.07 -34.19 -36.44
N GLN A 704 42.72 -34.19 -37.74
CA GLN A 704 41.84 -33.20 -38.36
C GLN A 704 40.42 -33.25 -37.80
N GLY A 705 39.99 -32.12 -37.21
CA GLY A 705 38.68 -32.01 -36.58
C GLY A 705 38.53 -32.82 -35.29
N GLY A 706 39.61 -33.42 -34.76
CA GLY A 706 39.63 -34.03 -33.43
C GLY A 706 39.67 -32.99 -32.32
N TRP A 707 39.66 -33.43 -31.06
CA TRP A 707 39.73 -32.57 -29.89
C TRP A 707 41.10 -32.62 -29.26
N ARG A 708 41.56 -31.51 -28.69
CA ARG A 708 42.73 -31.46 -27.81
C ARG A 708 42.40 -30.77 -26.50
N THR A 709 43.19 -31.05 -25.48
CA THR A 709 43.13 -30.33 -24.22
C THR A 709 44.06 -29.13 -24.24
N THR A 710 43.62 -28.01 -23.66
CA THR A 710 44.40 -26.78 -23.57
C THR A 710 44.06 -26.00 -22.29
N SER A 711 44.86 -24.98 -21.96
CA SER A 711 44.57 -24.09 -20.81
C SER A 711 43.36 -23.20 -21.14
N CYS A 712 42.36 -23.18 -20.25
CA CYS A 712 41.15 -22.36 -20.37
C CYS A 712 41.46 -20.84 -20.38
N ASP A 713 42.49 -20.46 -19.64
CA ASP A 713 42.85 -19.07 -19.35
C ASP A 713 44.30 -18.78 -19.79
N GLY A 714 44.68 -17.49 -19.85
CA GLY A 714 46.01 -17.02 -20.25
C GLY A 714 46.04 -16.34 -21.62
N THR A 715 47.09 -16.56 -22.40
CA THR A 715 47.26 -15.98 -23.76
C THR A 715 46.54 -16.76 -24.86
N ASN A 716 45.88 -17.87 -24.53
CA ASN A 716 45.19 -18.72 -25.51
C ASN A 716 43.86 -18.08 -25.88
N MET A 717 43.81 -17.48 -27.07
CA MET A 717 42.59 -16.90 -27.65
C MET A 717 42.27 -17.62 -28.95
N ALA A 718 41.02 -18.06 -29.09
CA ALA A 718 40.54 -18.75 -30.29
C ALA A 718 39.12 -18.29 -30.62
N PRO A 719 38.73 -18.35 -31.91
CA PRO A 719 37.32 -18.26 -32.29
C PRO A 719 36.52 -19.38 -31.62
N PHE A 720 35.20 -19.27 -31.59
CA PHE A 720 34.39 -20.19 -30.79
C PHE A 720 33.02 -20.42 -31.39
N ILE A 721 32.40 -21.53 -30.98
CA ILE A 721 31.08 -21.91 -31.46
C ILE A 721 30.12 -21.82 -30.29
N CYS A 722 29.08 -21.00 -30.43
CA CYS A 722 28.01 -20.91 -29.45
C CYS A 722 26.85 -21.83 -29.84
N GLN A 723 26.10 -22.29 -28.83
CA GLN A 723 24.78 -22.90 -28.97
C GLN A 723 23.74 -22.17 -28.12
N VAL A 724 22.48 -22.23 -28.51
CA VAL A 724 21.27 -21.84 -27.76
C VAL A 724 20.19 -22.91 -27.96
N ASP A 725 19.13 -22.92 -27.17
CA ASP A 725 18.01 -23.85 -27.32
C ASP A 725 17.16 -23.51 -28.55
N ASN A 726 16.61 -24.53 -29.21
CA ASN A 726 15.58 -24.37 -30.24
C ASN A 726 14.20 -24.23 -29.57
N LEU A 727 13.54 -23.08 -29.76
CA LEU A 727 12.25 -22.78 -29.12
C LEU A 727 11.08 -23.68 -29.56
N LYS A 728 11.24 -24.44 -30.65
CA LYS A 728 10.26 -25.44 -31.11
C LYS A 728 10.48 -26.84 -30.51
N SER A 729 11.54 -27.03 -29.72
CA SER A 729 11.82 -28.30 -29.04
C SER A 729 10.90 -28.52 -27.83
N THR A 730 10.21 -29.66 -27.76
CA THR A 730 9.27 -30.01 -26.67
C THR A 730 9.97 -30.66 -25.46
N GLY A 731 11.22 -30.26 -25.15
CA GLY A 731 12.05 -30.84 -24.08
C GLY A 731 11.68 -30.40 -22.66
N CYS A 732 12.29 -31.04 -21.64
CA CYS A 732 12.17 -30.63 -20.24
C CYS A 732 13.24 -29.61 -19.83
N ASN A 733 13.16 -28.42 -20.43
CA ASN A 733 14.03 -27.30 -20.12
C ASN A 733 13.27 -26.23 -19.33
N ASP A 734 14.03 -25.40 -18.60
CA ASP A 734 13.48 -24.17 -18.03
C ASP A 734 13.15 -23.21 -19.16
N ARG A 735 12.00 -22.53 -19.07
CA ARG A 735 11.57 -21.54 -20.07
C ARG A 735 12.11 -20.15 -19.76
N ILE A 736 12.59 -19.93 -18.53
CA ILE A 736 13.27 -18.71 -18.11
C ILE A 736 14.56 -19.08 -17.40
N ARG A 737 15.63 -18.33 -17.67
CA ARG A 737 16.97 -18.67 -17.16
C ARG A 737 17.24 -18.17 -15.75
N THR A 738 16.38 -17.29 -15.23
CA THR A 738 16.49 -16.67 -13.90
C THR A 738 16.06 -17.59 -12.75
N CYS A 739 15.68 -18.84 -13.05
CA CYS A 739 15.25 -19.81 -12.05
C CYS A 739 16.33 -20.09 -11.00
N PRO A 740 17.62 -20.32 -11.34
CA PRO A 740 18.66 -20.52 -10.34
C PRO A 740 18.89 -19.28 -9.47
N GLU A 741 18.88 -18.07 -10.02
CA GLU A 741 19.02 -16.84 -9.23
C GLU A 741 17.84 -16.65 -8.27
N ALA A 742 16.61 -16.90 -8.74
CA ALA A 742 15.41 -16.80 -7.92
C ALA A 742 15.42 -17.84 -6.80
N MET A 743 15.85 -19.08 -7.10
CA MET A 743 16.08 -20.14 -6.13
C MET A 743 17.17 -19.77 -5.12
N ALA A 744 18.26 -19.13 -5.55
CA ALA A 744 19.32 -18.67 -4.65
C ALA A 744 18.82 -17.57 -3.70
N LYS A 745 18.03 -16.61 -4.20
CA LYS A 745 17.46 -15.51 -3.40
C LYS A 745 16.29 -15.97 -2.52
N PHE A 746 15.54 -16.97 -2.95
CA PHE A 746 14.41 -17.55 -2.22
C PHE A 746 14.48 -19.09 -2.28
N PRO A 747 15.24 -19.74 -1.37
CA PRO A 747 15.51 -21.18 -1.40
C PRO A 747 14.27 -22.08 -1.44
N ASP A 748 13.14 -21.61 -0.91
CA ASP A 748 11.89 -22.35 -0.88
C ASP A 748 11.07 -22.23 -2.19
N PHE A 749 11.57 -21.53 -3.23
CA PHE A 749 10.86 -21.26 -4.50
C PHE A 749 10.16 -22.48 -5.10
N CYS A 750 10.85 -23.62 -5.22
CA CYS A 750 10.28 -24.83 -5.81
C CYS A 750 9.27 -25.55 -4.91
N LEU A 751 9.31 -25.31 -3.60
CA LEU A 751 8.47 -25.97 -2.59
C LEU A 751 7.32 -25.08 -2.12
N HIS A 752 7.35 -23.79 -2.44
CA HIS A 752 6.37 -22.81 -2.02
C HIS A 752 5.06 -22.98 -2.80
N SER A 753 3.94 -23.07 -2.08
CA SER A 753 2.62 -23.29 -2.69
C SER A 753 2.24 -22.22 -3.71
N GLY A 754 2.56 -20.95 -3.45
CA GLY A 754 2.31 -19.85 -4.38
C GLY A 754 3.09 -19.98 -5.70
N PHE A 755 4.34 -20.43 -5.66
CA PHE A 755 5.20 -20.51 -6.86
C PHE A 755 5.07 -21.84 -7.62
N GLN A 756 4.28 -22.80 -7.14
CA GLN A 756 4.22 -24.15 -7.71
C GLN A 756 3.87 -24.15 -9.22
N LYS A 757 2.92 -23.32 -9.63
CA LYS A 757 2.54 -23.19 -11.05
C LYS A 757 3.66 -22.58 -11.87
N THR A 758 4.25 -21.48 -11.40
CA THR A 758 5.38 -20.81 -12.05
C THR A 758 6.60 -21.71 -12.16
N ALA A 759 6.91 -22.48 -11.12
CA ALA A 759 7.95 -23.50 -11.12
C ALA A 759 7.67 -24.59 -12.16
N TYR A 760 6.42 -25.08 -12.24
CA TYR A 760 6.04 -26.08 -13.23
C TYR A 760 5.99 -25.54 -14.66
N GLU A 761 5.63 -24.28 -14.89
CA GLU A 761 5.50 -23.74 -16.24
C GLU A 761 6.83 -23.23 -16.79
N ASN A 762 7.69 -22.67 -15.91
CA ASN A 762 8.87 -21.92 -16.33
C ASN A 762 10.21 -22.46 -15.78
N CYS A 763 10.22 -23.24 -14.69
CA CYS A 763 11.44 -23.71 -14.02
C CYS A 763 11.48 -25.23 -13.81
N ARG A 764 10.98 -26.02 -14.76
CA ARG A 764 10.82 -27.49 -14.62
C ARG A 764 12.13 -28.21 -14.34
N ARG A 765 13.22 -27.85 -15.01
CA ARG A 765 14.53 -28.49 -14.87
C ARG A 765 15.17 -28.06 -13.54
N SER A 766 15.21 -26.74 -13.28
CA SER A 766 15.75 -26.18 -12.03
C SER A 766 15.04 -26.68 -10.78
N CYS A 767 13.74 -26.96 -10.86
CA CYS A 767 12.97 -27.51 -9.74
C CYS A 767 12.85 -29.05 -9.74
N GLY A 768 13.56 -29.77 -10.63
CA GLY A 768 13.56 -31.23 -10.64
C GLY A 768 12.22 -31.87 -11.01
N LEU A 769 11.38 -31.17 -11.78
CA LEU A 769 10.02 -31.58 -12.16
C LEU A 769 9.96 -32.36 -13.48
N CYS A 770 11.11 -32.69 -14.08
CA CYS A 770 11.17 -33.53 -15.28
C CYS A 770 10.83 -34.99 -14.97
N ARG A 771 10.33 -35.70 -15.98
CA ARG A 771 10.06 -37.15 -15.87
C ARG A 771 11.33 -37.99 -15.86
N ASP A 772 12.44 -37.45 -16.36
CA ASP A 772 13.74 -38.09 -16.34
C ASP A 772 14.34 -38.06 -14.93
N LYS A 773 14.60 -39.24 -14.36
CA LYS A 773 15.13 -39.39 -12.99
C LYS A 773 16.65 -39.21 -12.89
N SER A 774 17.30 -38.66 -13.90
CA SER A 774 18.75 -38.45 -13.98
C SER A 774 19.20 -37.13 -13.35
N PHE A 775 18.49 -36.64 -12.35
CA PHE A 775 18.84 -35.41 -11.66
C PHE A 775 19.97 -35.65 -10.66
N ALA A 776 20.96 -34.75 -10.67
CA ALA A 776 22.03 -34.76 -9.69
C ALA A 776 21.49 -34.55 -8.26
N GLN A 777 22.17 -35.13 -7.28
CA GLN A 777 21.91 -34.84 -5.86
C GLN A 777 23.02 -33.94 -5.34
N CYS A 778 22.66 -32.95 -4.53
CA CYS A 778 23.62 -32.11 -3.86
C CYS A 778 23.99 -32.73 -2.53
N PHE A 779 25.27 -33.04 -2.35
CA PHE A 779 25.81 -33.60 -1.12
C PHE A 779 26.25 -32.50 -0.16
N ASP A 780 26.25 -32.82 1.13
CA ASP A 780 26.89 -31.97 2.13
C ASP A 780 28.35 -31.73 1.72
N PRO A 781 28.81 -30.47 1.62
CA PRO A 781 30.18 -30.16 1.26
C PRO A 781 31.25 -30.79 2.16
N ASN A 782 30.91 -31.42 3.31
CA ASN A 782 31.76 -32.27 4.17
C ASN A 782 33.09 -31.65 4.69
N ASN A 783 33.45 -30.45 4.25
CA ASN A 783 34.75 -29.82 4.41
C ASN A 783 34.72 -28.49 5.19
N GLY A 784 33.58 -28.11 5.78
CA GLY A 784 33.51 -26.91 6.60
C GLY A 784 34.35 -27.06 7.88
N THR A 785 35.54 -26.47 7.94
CA THR A 785 36.30 -26.36 9.21
C THR A 785 35.57 -25.46 10.20
N THR A 786 34.73 -24.55 9.72
CA THR A 786 34.12 -23.45 10.48
C THR A 786 32.59 -23.51 10.62
N TYR A 787 31.87 -24.36 9.87
CA TYR A 787 30.41 -24.54 9.94
C TYR A 787 29.98 -26.02 9.84
N VAL A 788 28.70 -26.32 10.14
CA VAL A 788 28.09 -27.67 10.13
C VAL A 788 26.70 -27.66 9.50
N ARG A 789 26.30 -28.76 8.88
CA ARG A 789 24.94 -29.01 8.40
C ARG A 789 23.96 -29.21 9.56
N THR A 790 22.79 -28.62 9.47
CA THR A 790 21.68 -28.75 10.44
C THR A 790 20.50 -29.54 9.89
N SER A 791 20.36 -29.67 8.57
CA SER A 791 19.36 -30.54 7.95
C SER A 791 19.69 -32.03 8.15
N SER A 792 18.64 -32.86 8.27
CA SER A 792 18.75 -34.29 8.59
C SER A 792 19.40 -35.12 7.47
N ALA A 793 19.13 -34.79 6.21
CA ALA A 793 19.68 -35.51 5.06
C ALA A 793 21.07 -34.98 4.66
N SER A 794 21.99 -35.89 4.34
CA SER A 794 23.34 -35.59 3.81
C SER A 794 23.38 -35.39 2.29
N ALA A 795 22.26 -35.65 1.62
CA ALA A 795 22.05 -35.38 0.20
C ALA A 795 20.62 -34.87 0.01
N VAL A 796 20.46 -33.86 -0.82
CA VAL A 796 19.14 -33.31 -1.19
C VAL A 796 18.96 -33.36 -2.70
N ASN A 797 17.74 -33.61 -3.15
CA ASN A 797 17.40 -33.62 -4.58
C ASN A 797 17.34 -32.18 -5.12
N VAL A 798 17.44 -32.04 -6.44
CA VAL A 798 17.18 -30.78 -7.16
C VAL A 798 15.89 -30.12 -6.66
N GLY A 799 15.93 -28.80 -6.46
CA GLY A 799 14.82 -28.00 -5.93
C GLY A 799 14.60 -28.08 -4.41
N HIS A 800 15.36 -28.90 -3.67
CA HIS A 800 15.26 -29.01 -2.21
C HIS A 800 16.37 -28.25 -1.47
N VAL A 801 16.08 -27.85 -0.23
CA VAL A 801 16.95 -26.98 0.59
C VAL A 801 17.79 -27.77 1.60
N MET A 802 19.09 -27.47 1.65
CA MET A 802 20.03 -27.87 2.70
C MET A 802 20.28 -26.69 3.66
N SER A 803 20.41 -26.95 4.96
CA SER A 803 20.58 -25.92 6.00
C SER A 803 21.86 -26.12 6.82
N PHE A 804 22.46 -25.02 7.28
CA PHE A 804 23.76 -24.96 7.96
C PHE A 804 23.75 -24.03 9.18
N ALA A 805 24.79 -24.13 10.03
CA ALA A 805 25.09 -23.22 11.13
C ALA A 805 26.61 -23.17 11.40
N CYS A 806 27.15 -22.04 11.88
CA CYS A 806 28.57 -21.96 12.26
C CYS A 806 28.88 -22.87 13.46
N LYS A 807 30.10 -23.45 13.49
CA LYS A 807 30.57 -24.26 14.61
C LYS A 807 30.75 -23.42 15.87
N PRO A 808 30.72 -24.05 17.07
CA PRO A 808 31.07 -23.36 18.31
C PRO A 808 32.42 -22.65 18.20
N GLY A 809 32.46 -21.36 18.56
CA GLY A 809 33.66 -20.51 18.49
C GLY A 809 33.86 -19.75 17.17
N PHE A 810 33.03 -20.00 16.15
CA PHE A 810 33.02 -19.26 14.90
C PHE A 810 31.73 -18.44 14.76
N TYR A 811 31.82 -17.30 14.09
CA TYR A 811 30.71 -16.36 13.87
C TYR A 811 30.49 -16.13 12.39
N GLN A 812 29.24 -16.12 11.95
CA GLN A 812 28.90 -15.87 10.55
C GLN A 812 29.36 -14.45 10.17
N SER A 813 30.29 -14.36 9.22
CA SER A 813 30.75 -13.10 8.63
C SER A 813 30.21 -12.89 7.22
N GLY A 814 29.60 -13.92 6.61
CA GLY A 814 28.95 -13.88 5.30
C GLY A 814 28.35 -15.23 4.89
N GLY A 815 27.81 -15.31 3.68
CA GLY A 815 27.25 -16.55 3.12
C GLY A 815 25.83 -16.89 3.57
N ASP A 816 25.22 -17.89 2.92
CA ASP A 816 23.83 -18.29 3.08
C ASP A 816 23.72 -19.59 3.90
N LEU A 817 22.99 -19.54 5.02
CA LEU A 817 22.77 -20.72 5.88
C LEU A 817 21.68 -21.67 5.37
N ARG A 818 20.91 -21.27 4.36
CA ARG A 818 19.93 -22.12 3.67
C ARG A 818 20.23 -22.05 2.18
N ARG A 819 20.52 -23.19 1.56
CA ARG A 819 20.98 -23.27 0.17
C ARG A 819 20.20 -24.36 -0.55
N VAL A 820 19.75 -24.09 -1.76
CA VAL A 820 18.91 -25.01 -2.54
C VAL A 820 19.73 -25.75 -3.60
N CYS A 821 19.39 -27.01 -3.85
CA CYS A 821 20.07 -27.84 -4.81
C CYS A 821 19.67 -27.51 -6.25
N SER A 822 20.67 -27.21 -7.08
CA SER A 822 20.50 -26.95 -8.51
C SER A 822 20.58 -28.24 -9.34
N SER A 823 20.09 -28.16 -10.58
CA SER A 823 20.09 -29.30 -11.52
C SER A 823 21.47 -29.81 -11.89
N ASP A 824 22.52 -29.01 -11.67
CA ASP A 824 23.93 -29.34 -11.88
C ASP A 824 24.60 -30.03 -10.68
N GLY A 825 23.86 -30.26 -9.58
CA GLY A 825 24.37 -30.97 -8.40
C GLY A 825 25.08 -30.06 -7.38
N HIS A 826 25.03 -28.74 -7.55
CA HIS A 826 25.61 -27.79 -6.59
C HIS A 826 24.54 -27.09 -5.74
N LEU A 827 24.95 -26.68 -4.54
CA LEU A 827 24.12 -25.83 -3.67
C LEU A 827 24.21 -24.36 -4.14
N LEU A 828 23.08 -23.78 -4.50
CA LEU A 828 22.97 -22.37 -4.88
C LEU A 828 23.10 -21.44 -3.67
N GLY A 829 23.46 -20.18 -3.92
CA GLY A 829 23.80 -19.20 -2.88
C GLY A 829 25.26 -19.26 -2.44
N ALA A 830 25.67 -18.28 -1.66
CA ALA A 830 27.03 -18.16 -1.15
C ALA A 830 27.30 -19.18 -0.03
N GLU A 831 28.47 -19.80 -0.03
CA GLU A 831 28.88 -20.72 1.03
C GLU A 831 28.95 -19.99 2.38
N PRO A 832 28.49 -20.61 3.49
CA PRO A 832 28.61 -20.03 4.82
C PRO A 832 30.06 -19.65 5.16
N VAL A 833 30.30 -18.37 5.44
CA VAL A 833 31.60 -17.88 5.89
C VAL A 833 31.52 -17.64 7.38
N CYS A 834 32.29 -18.40 8.14
CA CYS A 834 32.37 -18.25 9.59
C CYS A 834 33.83 -17.96 10.02
N GLU A 835 34.03 -16.86 10.75
CA GLU A 835 35.34 -16.35 11.20
C GLU A 835 35.53 -16.54 12.72
N THR A 836 36.78 -16.60 13.19
CA THR A 836 37.11 -16.69 14.64
C THR A 836 36.95 -15.36 15.35
N THR A 837 37.16 -14.26 14.63
CA THR A 837 36.95 -12.91 15.14
C THR A 837 35.60 -12.42 14.60
N PRO A 838 34.65 -12.10 15.48
CA PRO A 838 33.40 -11.53 15.03
C PRO A 838 33.64 -10.17 14.36
N ARG A 839 32.83 -9.82 13.37
CA ARG A 839 32.78 -8.45 12.85
C ARG A 839 31.77 -7.63 13.63
N ALA A 840 31.83 -6.30 13.51
CA ALA A 840 30.77 -5.45 14.02
C ALA A 840 29.42 -5.92 13.44
N VAL A 841 28.42 -6.13 14.31
CA VAL A 841 27.09 -6.59 13.90
C VAL A 841 26.04 -5.59 14.35
N ASP A 842 25.20 -5.18 13.40
CA ASP A 842 24.00 -4.40 13.64
C ASP A 842 22.83 -5.38 13.86
N LEU A 843 22.61 -5.75 15.12
CA LEU A 843 21.59 -6.70 15.50
C LEU A 843 20.20 -6.05 15.42
N LYS A 844 19.39 -6.54 14.47
CA LYS A 844 17.99 -6.12 14.25
C LYS A 844 17.81 -4.66 13.85
N ALA A 845 18.87 -4.02 13.34
CA ALA A 845 18.79 -2.69 12.74
C ALA A 845 17.86 -2.68 11.51
N ASP A 846 17.86 -3.78 10.73
CA ASP A 846 16.99 -4.01 9.58
C ASP A 846 15.49 -4.14 9.94
N LYS A 847 15.17 -4.36 11.23
CA LYS A 847 13.80 -4.53 11.72
C LYS A 847 13.25 -3.31 12.47
N ILE A 848 13.99 -2.19 12.47
CA ILE A 848 13.56 -0.93 13.08
C ILE A 848 12.71 -0.16 12.10
N ARG A 849 11.41 -0.01 12.41
CA ARG A 849 10.44 0.69 11.54
C ARG A 849 9.31 1.29 12.36
N ARG A 850 8.49 2.15 11.77
CA ARG A 850 7.26 2.61 12.41
C ARG A 850 6.30 1.43 12.58
N ARG A 851 5.69 1.32 13.76
CA ARG A 851 4.68 0.30 14.11
C ARG A 851 3.44 0.97 14.68
N LYS A 852 2.31 0.27 14.60
CA LYS A 852 0.98 0.81 14.92
C LYS A 852 0.79 1.11 16.41
N GLU A 853 1.36 0.29 17.28
CA GLU A 853 1.26 0.45 18.73
C GLU A 853 2.55 1.03 19.34
N THR A 854 2.47 1.31 20.63
CA THR A 854 3.57 1.88 21.42
C THR A 854 3.69 1.15 22.74
N LEU A 855 4.91 1.04 23.25
CA LEU A 855 5.16 0.50 24.57
C LEU A 855 4.39 1.32 25.63
N ALA A 856 3.65 0.62 26.48
CA ALA A 856 2.91 1.27 27.55
C ALA A 856 3.89 1.85 28.59
N LYS A 857 3.47 2.94 29.25
CA LYS A 857 4.27 3.58 30.30
C LYS A 857 4.62 2.58 31.40
N ASN A 858 5.79 2.74 32.01
CA ASN A 858 6.23 1.98 33.19
C ASN A 858 6.33 0.46 32.95
N ILE A 859 6.51 0.02 31.71
CA ILE A 859 6.77 -1.37 31.36
C ILE A 859 8.17 -1.48 30.77
N ALA A 860 9.02 -2.30 31.39
CA ALA A 860 10.27 -2.76 30.82
C ALA A 860 10.04 -4.06 30.06
N ILE A 861 10.47 -4.09 28.79
CA ILE A 861 10.49 -5.31 27.97
C ILE A 861 11.92 -5.76 27.76
N LEU A 862 12.15 -7.06 27.78
CA LEU A 862 13.45 -7.68 27.56
C LEU A 862 13.40 -8.59 26.34
N LEU A 863 14.32 -8.39 25.39
CA LEU A 863 14.36 -9.14 24.14
C LEU A 863 15.07 -10.50 24.30
N ASP A 864 14.60 -11.33 25.23
CA ASP A 864 15.15 -12.68 25.45
C ASP A 864 14.56 -13.69 24.46
N HIS A 865 14.97 -13.57 23.20
CA HIS A 865 14.64 -14.50 22.11
C HIS A 865 15.89 -14.76 21.26
N GLU A 866 16.01 -15.93 20.64
CA GLU A 866 17.24 -16.38 19.97
C GLU A 866 17.81 -15.35 18.97
N GLY A 867 16.94 -14.77 18.13
CA GLY A 867 17.33 -13.73 17.17
C GLY A 867 17.70 -12.36 17.76
N TYR A 868 17.60 -12.14 19.07
CA TYR A 868 17.91 -10.87 19.75
C TYR A 868 19.03 -11.02 20.80
N ARG A 869 19.65 -12.20 20.90
CA ARG A 869 20.79 -12.40 21.80
C ARG A 869 22.03 -11.72 21.26
N ILE A 870 22.83 -11.13 22.16
CA ILE A 870 24.14 -10.59 21.80
C ILE A 870 25.00 -11.74 21.22
N PRO A 871 25.53 -11.59 19.99
CA PRO A 871 26.11 -12.72 19.27
C PRO A 871 27.50 -13.14 19.80
N PHE A 872 28.26 -12.21 20.38
CA PHE A 872 29.64 -12.42 20.84
C PHE A 872 30.02 -11.42 21.94
N ASP A 873 31.15 -11.68 22.63
CA ASP A 873 31.71 -10.80 23.64
C ASP A 873 32.28 -9.53 23.00
N GLY A 874 31.99 -8.36 23.56
CA GLY A 874 32.45 -7.09 22.99
C GLY A 874 31.87 -5.84 23.68
N LYS A 875 31.72 -4.77 22.91
CA LYS A 875 31.17 -3.48 23.33
C LYS A 875 29.90 -3.13 22.56
N LEU A 876 28.85 -2.73 23.27
CA LEU A 876 27.68 -2.12 22.66
C LEU A 876 27.99 -0.66 22.31
N THR A 877 28.07 -0.36 21.01
CA THR A 877 28.52 0.94 20.51
C THR A 877 27.39 1.80 19.95
N SER A 878 26.22 1.22 19.64
CA SER A 878 25.04 1.98 19.22
C SER A 878 23.73 1.29 19.58
N TRP A 879 22.68 2.09 19.77
CA TRP A 879 21.29 1.65 19.88
C TRP A 879 20.52 2.06 18.63
N TYR A 880 19.60 1.22 18.17
CA TYR A 880 18.67 1.52 17.09
C TYR A 880 17.24 1.42 17.61
N TYR A 881 16.42 2.43 17.38
CA TYR A 881 15.07 2.49 17.92
C TYR A 881 14.14 3.37 17.08
N TYR A 882 12.83 3.27 17.28
CA TYR A 882 11.85 4.16 16.65
C TYR A 882 10.90 4.73 17.69
N CYS A 883 10.77 6.06 17.77
CA CYS A 883 9.83 6.71 18.69
C CYS A 883 8.63 7.33 17.99
N ASN A 884 7.48 7.21 18.65
CA ASN A 884 6.23 7.81 18.20
C ASN A 884 5.99 9.19 18.83
N THR A 885 6.45 9.42 20.06
CA THR A 885 6.34 10.71 20.77
C THR A 885 7.68 11.15 21.38
N GLU A 886 7.83 12.45 21.68
CA GLU A 886 8.98 12.96 22.43
C GLU A 886 8.96 12.46 23.89
N GLY A 887 10.13 12.20 24.49
CA GLY A 887 10.26 11.88 25.91
C GLY A 887 11.54 11.13 26.25
N GLN A 888 11.69 10.66 27.49
CA GLN A 888 12.88 9.90 27.90
C GLN A 888 12.73 8.42 27.54
N LEU A 889 13.73 7.86 26.85
CA LEU A 889 13.84 6.45 26.53
C LEU A 889 15.11 5.89 27.17
N ASP A 890 14.94 4.79 27.88
CA ASP A 890 16.01 4.15 28.62
C ASP A 890 16.25 2.75 28.05
N PHE A 891 17.48 2.47 27.64
CA PHE A 891 17.93 1.18 27.18
C PHE A 891 18.76 0.49 28.25
N PHE A 892 18.69 -0.83 28.31
CA PHE A 892 19.44 -1.60 29.30
C PHE A 892 19.86 -2.96 28.77
N VAL A 893 20.93 -3.50 29.36
CA VAL A 893 21.47 -4.84 29.08
C VAL A 893 21.40 -5.67 30.37
N MET A 894 20.99 -6.92 30.20
CA MET A 894 20.87 -7.93 31.24
C MET A 894 21.63 -9.19 30.84
N ARG A 895 22.31 -9.81 31.80
CA ARG A 895 22.92 -11.13 31.66
C ARG A 895 22.02 -12.19 32.25
N LYS A 896 21.73 -13.23 31.49
CA LYS A 896 20.90 -14.35 31.94
C LYS A 896 21.77 -15.47 32.49
N THR A 897 21.52 -15.88 33.73
CA THR A 897 22.19 -17.02 34.38
C THR A 897 21.13 -18.02 34.81
N GLY A 898 20.91 -19.06 34.00
CA GLY A 898 19.78 -19.97 34.20
C GLY A 898 18.44 -19.26 33.98
N SER A 899 17.63 -19.13 35.03
CA SER A 899 16.34 -18.45 34.99
C SER A 899 16.35 -17.03 35.57
N THR A 900 17.51 -16.52 36.03
CA THR A 900 17.64 -15.20 36.63
C THR A 900 18.35 -14.21 35.71
N TYR A 901 18.07 -12.91 35.90
CA TYR A 901 18.68 -11.82 35.15
C TYR A 901 19.53 -10.95 36.08
N GLN A 902 20.70 -10.55 35.60
CA GLN A 902 21.62 -9.63 36.27
C GLN A 902 21.79 -8.38 35.40
N TYR A 903 21.64 -7.20 36.02
CA TYR A 903 21.85 -5.92 35.34
C TYR A 903 23.33 -5.70 34.99
N ILE A 904 23.60 -5.27 33.75
CA ILE A 904 24.96 -5.02 33.24
C ILE A 904 25.22 -3.53 33.00
N GLY A 905 24.26 -2.81 32.39
CA GLY A 905 24.42 -1.40 32.08
C GLY A 905 23.21 -0.81 31.37
N SER A 906 23.20 0.52 31.23
CA SER A 906 22.14 1.26 30.56
C SER A 906 22.65 2.51 29.88
N ASN A 907 21.90 2.98 28.89
CA ASN A 907 22.05 4.32 28.34
C ASN A 907 20.66 4.98 28.30
N SER A 908 20.62 6.27 28.61
CA SER A 908 19.40 7.07 28.61
C SER A 908 19.52 8.16 27.56
N LEU A 909 18.45 8.40 26.82
CA LEU A 909 18.38 9.53 25.91
C LEU A 909 17.00 10.16 25.89
N ARG A 910 16.96 11.39 25.38
CA ARG A 910 15.70 12.08 25.10
C ARG A 910 15.33 11.87 23.65
N CYS A 911 14.28 11.09 23.44
CA CYS A 911 13.76 10.75 22.12
C CYS A 911 12.94 11.89 21.51
N GLN A 912 12.95 12.00 20.18
CA GLN A 912 12.11 12.87 19.37
C GLN A 912 11.15 12.03 18.50
N PRO A 913 9.94 12.52 18.16
CA PRO A 913 8.96 11.76 17.38
C PRO A 913 9.36 11.62 15.88
N ASN A 914 8.88 10.55 15.24
CA ASN A 914 8.72 10.36 13.78
C ASN A 914 9.87 9.79 12.90
N TRP A 915 10.82 8.96 13.35
CA TRP A 915 11.73 8.22 12.44
C TRP A 915 12.55 7.13 13.17
N VAL A 916 13.32 6.32 12.42
CA VAL A 916 14.35 5.38 12.94
C VAL A 916 15.53 6.19 13.47
N MET A 917 15.71 6.17 14.78
CA MET A 917 16.79 6.86 15.48
C MET A 917 17.92 5.89 15.79
N SER A 918 19.15 6.33 15.53
CA SER A 918 20.35 5.68 16.03
C SER A 918 20.95 6.52 17.16
N TYR A 919 21.46 5.86 18.20
CA TYR A 919 22.20 6.53 19.27
C TYR A 919 23.55 5.87 19.40
N ARG A 920 24.58 6.55 18.89
CA ARG A 920 25.97 6.13 19.10
C ARG A 920 26.35 6.38 20.55
N VAL A 921 26.72 5.32 21.25
CA VAL A 921 27.10 5.38 22.66
C VAL A 921 28.51 5.97 22.78
N PRO A 922 28.69 7.07 23.53
CA PRO A 922 30.01 7.64 23.78
C PRO A 922 30.98 6.58 24.34
N THR A 923 32.25 6.61 23.96
CA THR A 923 33.23 5.57 24.33
C THR A 923 33.30 5.30 25.84
N ALA A 924 33.13 6.34 26.68
CA ALA A 924 33.12 6.22 28.14
C ALA A 924 31.86 5.54 28.71
N GLU A 925 30.76 5.50 27.95
CA GLU A 925 29.46 4.95 28.34
C GLU A 925 29.14 3.61 27.66
N GLN A 926 30.05 3.09 26.84
CA GLN A 926 29.87 1.82 26.12
C GLN A 926 29.83 0.63 27.08
N ILE A 927 28.78 -0.17 26.95
CA ILE A 927 28.51 -1.31 27.82
C ILE A 927 29.32 -2.51 27.33
N SER A 928 30.11 -3.13 28.21
CA SER A 928 30.74 -4.42 27.92
C SER A 928 29.71 -5.54 28.00
N VAL A 929 29.53 -6.27 26.90
CA VAL A 929 28.53 -7.33 26.76
C VAL A 929 29.21 -8.67 26.52
N LEU A 930 28.58 -9.75 26.97
CA LEU A 930 28.99 -11.13 26.66
C LEU A 930 28.01 -11.77 25.69
N LYS A 931 28.47 -12.81 25.00
CA LYS A 931 27.63 -13.68 24.18
C LYS A 931 26.41 -14.15 24.97
N SER A 932 25.25 -14.04 24.36
CA SER A 932 23.92 -14.36 24.92
C SER A 932 23.37 -13.39 25.96
N ASP A 933 24.07 -12.28 26.26
CA ASP A 933 23.42 -11.17 26.95
C ASP A 933 22.20 -10.70 26.16
N VAL A 934 21.22 -10.15 26.86
CA VAL A 934 19.92 -9.72 26.32
C VAL A 934 19.70 -8.25 26.65
N PHE A 935 19.07 -7.53 25.75
CA PHE A 935 18.82 -6.10 25.92
C PHE A 935 17.34 -5.77 25.87
N GLY A 936 17.00 -4.60 26.40
CA GLY A 936 15.63 -4.17 26.53
C GLY A 936 15.51 -2.66 26.57
N ALA A 937 14.28 -2.20 26.64
CA ALA A 937 13.97 -0.79 26.79
C ALA A 937 12.77 -0.61 27.71
N PHE A 938 12.70 0.56 28.35
CA PHE A 938 11.53 1.03 29.06
C PHE A 938 11.40 2.55 28.93
N SER A 939 10.21 3.07 29.21
CA SER A 939 9.99 4.52 29.31
C SER A 939 8.97 4.83 30.40
N ILE A 940 9.18 5.95 31.10
CA ILE A 940 8.22 6.55 32.03
C ILE A 940 7.14 7.36 31.30
N ASN A 941 7.39 7.74 30.04
CA ASN A 941 6.42 8.42 29.19
C ASN A 941 5.55 7.36 28.47
N ALA A 942 4.24 7.61 28.40
CA ALA A 942 3.37 6.81 27.55
C ALA A 942 3.71 7.06 26.08
N THR A 943 3.36 6.10 25.22
CA THR A 943 3.36 6.23 23.75
C THR A 943 4.72 6.46 23.08
N LEU A 944 5.82 6.07 23.73
CA LEU A 944 7.15 6.46 23.27
C LEU A 944 7.78 5.48 22.27
N LEU A 945 8.22 4.29 22.71
CA LEU A 945 8.84 3.29 21.83
C LEU A 945 7.79 2.63 20.93
N SER A 946 8.01 2.62 19.63
CA SER A 946 7.12 1.97 18.66
C SER A 946 7.24 0.44 18.73
N ILE A 947 6.11 -0.24 18.88
CA ILE A 947 6.04 -1.70 18.98
C ILE A 947 4.88 -2.25 18.15
N THR A 948 4.92 -3.54 17.85
CA THR A 948 3.72 -4.28 17.48
C THR A 948 3.25 -5.03 18.71
N ASP A 949 2.07 -4.69 19.24
CA ASP A 949 1.46 -5.44 20.35
C ASP A 949 0.79 -6.70 19.79
N CYS A 950 1.09 -7.86 20.38
CA CYS A 950 0.50 -9.15 19.99
C CYS A 950 -0.18 -9.88 21.14
N ASP A 951 -0.48 -9.21 22.26
CA ASP A 951 -1.11 -9.85 23.41
C ASP A 951 -2.52 -10.37 23.10
N SER A 952 -3.24 -9.71 22.19
CA SER A 952 -4.58 -10.10 21.71
C SER A 952 -4.56 -11.06 20.51
N ALA A 953 -3.39 -11.43 20.00
CA ALA A 953 -3.29 -12.30 18.82
C ALA A 953 -3.57 -13.77 19.16
N SER A 954 -4.16 -14.49 18.21
CA SER A 954 -4.42 -15.94 18.31
C SER A 954 -3.12 -16.77 18.35
N VAL A 955 -2.06 -16.28 17.70
CA VAL A 955 -0.71 -16.86 17.74
C VAL A 955 0.27 -15.81 18.27
N LYS A 956 0.99 -16.16 19.35
CA LYS A 956 1.95 -15.27 20.00
C LYS A 956 3.36 -15.54 19.46
N MET A 957 3.82 -14.71 18.53
CA MET A 957 5.10 -14.92 17.82
C MET A 957 6.34 -14.55 18.63
N LEU A 958 6.26 -13.54 19.51
CA LEU A 958 7.40 -13.07 20.29
C LEU A 958 6.96 -12.77 21.72
N GLN A 959 6.91 -13.83 22.54
CA GLN A 959 6.68 -13.68 23.98
C GLN A 959 7.97 -13.26 24.66
N LEU A 960 7.98 -12.01 25.12
CA LEU A 960 9.12 -11.39 25.76
C LEU A 960 8.92 -11.31 27.27
N PRO A 961 9.95 -11.56 28.07
CA PRO A 961 9.92 -11.23 29.47
C PRO A 961 9.64 -9.73 29.67
N ALA A 962 8.72 -9.40 30.57
CA ALA A 962 8.32 -8.03 30.85
C ALA A 962 8.08 -7.82 32.34
N MET A 963 8.27 -6.59 32.81
CA MET A 963 7.99 -6.20 34.19
C MET A 963 7.58 -4.75 34.30
N ASN A 964 6.78 -4.45 35.33
CA ASN A 964 6.42 -3.08 35.66
C ASN A 964 7.60 -2.42 36.41
N VAL A 965 8.05 -1.26 35.93
CA VAL A 965 9.13 -0.46 36.52
C VAL A 965 8.71 0.99 36.61
N THR A 966 9.13 1.68 37.65
CA THR A 966 8.91 3.12 37.85
C THR A 966 10.16 3.93 37.52
N SER A 967 11.34 3.30 37.58
CA SER A 967 12.61 3.90 37.17
C SER A 967 13.63 2.82 36.79
N LEU A 968 14.75 3.24 36.21
CA LEU A 968 15.87 2.37 35.86
C LEU A 968 16.47 1.68 37.09
N HIS A 969 16.33 2.28 38.27
CA HIS A 969 16.83 1.72 39.52
C HIS A 969 16.11 0.42 39.92
N ASP A 970 14.83 0.26 39.52
CA ASP A 970 14.08 -0.98 39.77
C ASP A 970 14.71 -2.20 39.06
N LEU A 971 15.45 -1.96 37.98
CA LEU A 971 16.16 -2.99 37.21
C LEU A 971 17.52 -3.35 37.83
N GLN A 972 18.06 -2.49 38.69
CA GLN A 972 19.36 -2.66 39.36
C GLN A 972 19.22 -3.38 40.71
N ASP A 973 18.01 -3.45 41.26
CA ASP A 973 17.73 -4.04 42.56
C ASP A 973 17.78 -5.57 42.52
N SER A 974 18.93 -6.11 42.90
CA SER A 974 19.17 -7.56 43.00
C SER A 974 18.28 -8.30 44.01
N SER A 975 17.53 -7.61 44.86
CA SER A 975 16.60 -8.22 45.82
C SER A 975 15.21 -8.52 45.23
N ARG A 976 14.92 -8.03 44.01
CA ARG A 976 13.61 -8.20 43.36
C ARG A 976 13.65 -9.29 42.28
N PRO A 977 12.59 -10.11 42.15
CA PRO A 977 12.48 -11.02 41.01
C PRO A 977 12.25 -10.21 39.72
N LEU A 978 13.28 -10.14 38.88
CA LEU A 978 13.24 -9.43 37.60
C LEU A 978 12.51 -10.26 36.53
N PHE A 979 11.68 -9.59 35.72
CA PHE A 979 11.00 -10.16 34.53
C PHE A 979 10.18 -11.44 34.79
N SER A 980 9.37 -11.45 35.86
CA SER A 980 8.44 -12.55 36.16
C SER A 980 7.18 -12.58 35.28
N GLY A 981 6.91 -11.51 34.53
CA GLY A 981 5.80 -11.42 33.58
C GLY A 981 6.24 -11.68 32.14
N GLN A 982 5.25 -11.82 31.26
CA GLN A 982 5.48 -11.89 29.81
C GLN A 982 4.57 -10.91 29.09
N LYS A 983 5.08 -10.36 27.99
CA LYS A 983 4.34 -9.54 27.04
C LYS A 983 4.64 -10.01 25.62
N CYS A 984 3.60 -10.19 24.81
CA CYS A 984 3.78 -10.43 23.39
C CYS A 984 3.97 -9.09 22.68
N ALA A 985 5.19 -8.81 22.22
CA ALA A 985 5.46 -7.60 21.45
C ALA A 985 6.63 -7.77 20.50
N VAL A 986 6.59 -7.09 19.35
CA VAL A 986 7.75 -6.91 18.45
C VAL A 986 8.18 -5.45 18.49
N PRO A 987 9.19 -5.09 19.29
CA PRO A 987 9.62 -3.70 19.38
C PRO A 987 10.50 -3.29 18.21
N SER A 988 10.44 -2.01 17.86
CA SER A 988 11.44 -1.36 17.00
C SER A 988 12.66 -1.00 17.84
N LEU A 989 13.44 -2.02 18.21
CA LEU A 989 14.64 -1.91 19.03
C LEU A 989 15.73 -2.87 18.54
N GLY A 990 16.95 -2.38 18.44
CA GLY A 990 18.15 -3.09 17.98
C GLY A 990 19.42 -2.45 18.52
N VAL A 991 20.57 -3.07 18.26
CA VAL A 991 21.87 -2.64 18.81
C VAL A 991 23.00 -2.89 17.83
N ARG A 992 24.08 -2.13 17.94
CA ARG A 992 25.37 -2.43 17.32
C ARG A 992 26.34 -2.94 18.36
N VAL A 993 26.97 -4.08 18.07
CA VAL A 993 28.01 -4.68 18.91
C VAL A 993 29.31 -4.77 18.12
N GLU A 994 30.39 -4.27 18.71
CA GLU A 994 31.74 -4.35 18.16
C GLU A 994 32.62 -5.23 19.06
N PRO A 995 33.59 -5.99 18.51
CA PRO A 995 34.47 -6.88 19.27
C PRO A 995 35.32 -6.20 20.35
#